data_AF-A0A6H2C519-F1
#
_entry.id   AF-A0A6H2C519-F1
#
_cell.length_a   1.000
_cell.length_b   1.000
_cell.length_c   1.000
_cell.angle_alpha   90.00
_cell.angle_beta   90.00
_cell.angle_gamma   90.00
#
_symmetry.space_group_name_H-M   'P 1'
#
loop_
_entity.id
_entity.type
_entity.pdbx_description
1 polymer ?
#
loop_
_entity_poly.entity_id
_entity_poly.type
_entity_poly.pdbx_seq_one_letter_code
_entity_poly.pdbx_strand_id
1 'polypeptide(L)'
;MTSSYSADQIQVLEGLEAVRKRPGMYIGTTGPRGLHHLVYEVVDNSVDEALAGHCTHVEVDINADGSVTVTDDGRGIPVDIHPKTGKSALETVLTVLHAGGKFGGGGYKVSGGLHGVGISVVNALSEFVEVTVWRDHKVHNQRYERSFAVTELVATPYEEDRTGTSITFKPDTQIFTTSIEFDYITLSGRLRELAYLNAGVRIIFTDHRLEILKSDTPRIETYEYKGGIKEYIAYMNREKQPLHEEIIYVQGERNNVQVEVSLQWCTDAYTDNVLGFANNIRTIDGGTHLEGLKAVLTRTLNATARKRNKIKEGESNLSGEHVREGLTAVISVKVPDPEFEGQTKTKLGNTEVRGIVDSFVGEVLTEYLDFHPAIADAILDKAIQAFKAAEAARHARELVRRKSVLESSPLPGKLADCSSRDPAESEIYIVEGDSAGGCFHGDTLVALVDGRSLSFKEIVAEQAIGKEHFCYTIRNDGTIGVERIINPRMTKANAEVIKVTLDNGETIVCTPAHRFMLRDGSYKQAAFLTPDDSLMPLYQQISDINNLGITINGYEMVWNPRSDSWLFTHTLADWYNRYLGVYQLTDGEHCHHIDFNKRNNNPTNLQRLSVESHLALHRAHIEKTLHRQDVIEKSRKTRQGKEFRAKMSQRMQQPETQQILSAQAKEQWQDEAYQSYMLGKWREFYDNNETYRQENHERLNQAQQDYWSDEANRLAQSQRVSTYFANNPQARETQSVLAKEQWENEALLTWRREKTQQQWTPEFRAQRHATLQQTYYRKTITVLKQIEVEQGKLDLEAYNTYRQQTKDKSLLRFDSFCQRYFDGNPALAYEAVANYNHRIVSIERLAEQVDVYDIEVPQTHNFALASGVFVHNSAKQGRDRRTQAILPLRGKILNIEKTDDSKIYKNNEIQSLITALGLGVKGEEFNAAQLRYHHIVLMTDADVDGAHIRTLLLTFFYRYQRALIEQGFIYIACPPLYKVERGKNYQYCYSERELQQHLGTLPSNANYTIQRFKGLGEMMPEQLWTTTMNPETRTLKRVEIEDAAEADRIFTILMGDRVAPRREFIETYGSKLNMTDLDI
;
A
#
# COMPACT_ATOMS: atom_id res chain seq x y z
N MET A 1 14.15 -35.51 -16.87
CA MET A 1 14.71 -36.61 -16.08
C MET A 1 13.69 -36.98 -15.02
N THR A 2 13.16 -38.20 -15.05
CA THR A 2 12.33 -38.74 -13.99
C THR A 2 13.22 -39.03 -12.77
N SER A 3 13.16 -38.16 -11.75
CA SER A 3 13.82 -38.42 -10.47
C SER A 3 13.17 -39.65 -9.84
N SER A 4 13.87 -40.78 -9.82
CA SER A 4 13.40 -41.99 -9.16
C SER A 4 13.46 -41.79 -7.65
N TYR A 5 12.31 -41.74 -6.99
CA TYR A 5 12.21 -41.75 -5.54
C TYR A 5 12.61 -43.14 -5.01
N SER A 6 13.86 -43.29 -4.58
CA SER A 6 14.43 -44.52 -4.02
C SER A 6 14.57 -44.42 -2.49
N ALA A 7 14.83 -45.55 -1.83
CA ALA A 7 15.06 -45.60 -0.38
C ALA A 7 16.22 -44.68 0.07
N ASP A 8 17.23 -44.47 -0.78
CA ASP A 8 18.38 -43.59 -0.48
C ASP A 8 17.99 -42.10 -0.41
N GLN A 9 16.80 -41.71 -0.88
CA GLN A 9 16.25 -40.36 -0.73
C GLN A 9 15.52 -40.16 0.62
N ILE A 10 15.33 -41.23 1.42
CA ILE A 10 14.79 -41.14 2.77
C ILE A 10 15.93 -40.78 3.73
N GLN A 11 15.99 -39.50 4.12
CA GLN A 11 16.96 -39.04 5.12
C GLN A 11 16.42 -39.28 6.53
N VAL A 12 17.10 -40.15 7.29
CA VAL A 12 16.89 -40.30 8.74
C VAL A 12 17.77 -39.28 9.45
N LEU A 13 17.17 -38.48 10.34
CA LEU A 13 17.90 -37.50 11.16
C LEU A 13 18.18 -38.14 12.52
N GLU A 14 19.45 -38.26 12.89
CA GLU A 14 19.86 -38.91 14.14
C GLU A 14 20.04 -37.88 15.27
N GLY A 15 19.82 -38.30 16.53
CA GLY A 15 19.99 -37.46 17.70
C GLY A 15 19.12 -36.19 17.67
N LEU A 16 19.77 -35.03 17.83
CA LEU A 16 19.10 -33.71 17.86
C LEU A 16 19.09 -32.98 16.52
N GLU A 17 19.56 -33.61 15.43
CA GLU A 17 19.53 -33.00 14.09
C GLU A 17 18.10 -32.66 13.63
N ALA A 18 17.12 -33.49 14.02
CA ALA A 18 15.71 -33.25 13.72
C ALA A 18 15.20 -31.93 14.33
N VAL A 19 15.66 -31.59 15.54
CA VAL A 19 15.31 -30.35 16.24
C VAL A 19 15.91 -29.15 15.52
N ARG A 20 17.21 -29.21 15.19
CA ARG A 20 17.92 -28.12 14.50
C ARG A 20 17.35 -27.84 13.11
N LYS A 21 16.93 -28.89 12.39
CA LYS A 21 16.38 -28.76 11.03
C LYS A 21 14.93 -28.24 11.03
N ARG A 22 14.18 -28.47 12.11
CA ARG A 22 12.77 -28.05 12.25
C ARG A 22 12.47 -27.46 13.65
N PRO A 23 13.12 -26.35 14.04
CA PRO A 23 13.03 -25.79 15.39
C PRO A 23 11.61 -25.37 15.77
N GLY A 24 10.83 -24.81 14.83
CA GLY A 24 9.46 -24.36 15.09
C GLY A 24 8.51 -25.46 15.58
N MET A 25 8.78 -26.74 15.27
CA MET A 25 7.96 -27.85 15.79
C MET A 25 8.14 -28.05 17.30
N TYR A 26 9.27 -27.62 17.87
CA TYR A 26 9.62 -27.83 19.28
C TYR A 26 9.43 -26.58 20.12
N ILE A 27 9.79 -25.40 19.60
CA ILE A 27 9.73 -24.11 20.33
C ILE A 27 8.69 -23.13 19.75
N GLY A 28 7.84 -23.61 18.83
CA GLY A 28 6.81 -22.82 18.16
C GLY A 28 7.33 -21.98 16.99
N THR A 29 8.29 -21.08 17.23
CA THR A 29 8.85 -20.18 16.20
C THR A 29 10.36 -20.00 16.38
N THR A 30 11.05 -19.43 15.39
CA THR A 30 12.46 -18.99 15.49
C THR A 30 12.59 -17.48 15.68
N GLY A 31 11.51 -16.82 16.09
CA GLY A 31 11.49 -15.38 16.43
C GLY A 31 11.64 -15.14 17.94
N PRO A 32 11.37 -13.91 18.42
CA PRO A 32 11.50 -13.55 19.83
C PRO A 32 10.78 -14.50 20.79
N ARG A 33 9.56 -14.94 20.46
CA ARG A 33 8.81 -15.89 21.28
C ARG A 33 9.54 -17.21 21.49
N GLY A 34 10.08 -17.80 20.42
CA GLY A 34 10.85 -19.05 20.49
C GLY A 34 12.18 -18.89 21.23
N LEU A 35 12.81 -17.72 21.09
CA LEU A 35 14.03 -17.37 21.82
C LEU A 35 13.79 -17.38 23.35
N HIS A 36 12.77 -16.67 23.83
CA HIS A 36 12.41 -16.65 25.26
C HIS A 36 11.96 -18.03 25.77
N HIS A 37 11.34 -18.83 24.91
CA HIS A 37 10.92 -20.19 25.26
C HIS A 37 12.10 -21.08 25.67
N LEU A 38 13.30 -20.85 25.14
CA LEU A 38 14.51 -21.55 25.60
C LEU A 38 14.79 -21.29 27.08
N VAL A 39 14.64 -20.04 27.53
CA VAL A 39 14.82 -19.67 28.95
C VAL A 39 13.74 -20.32 29.80
N TYR A 40 12.49 -20.29 29.33
CA TYR A 40 11.36 -20.90 30.05
C TYR A 40 11.57 -22.39 30.30
N GLU A 41 12.07 -23.15 29.31
CA GLU A 41 12.33 -24.58 29.48
C GLU A 41 13.41 -24.88 30.54
N VAL A 42 14.43 -24.01 30.67
CA VAL A 42 15.44 -24.18 31.72
C VAL A 42 14.86 -23.80 33.09
N VAL A 43 14.20 -22.65 33.19
CA VAL A 43 13.59 -22.16 34.44
C VAL A 43 12.50 -23.10 34.95
N ASP A 44 11.65 -23.64 34.07
CA ASP A 44 10.59 -24.56 34.45
C ASP A 44 11.17 -25.85 35.07
N ASN A 45 12.35 -26.31 34.65
CA ASN A 45 13.03 -27.44 35.29
C ASN A 45 13.51 -27.10 36.72
N SER A 46 14.07 -25.91 36.92
CA SER A 46 14.47 -25.42 38.25
C SER A 46 13.25 -25.22 39.16
N VAL A 47 12.13 -24.75 38.62
CA VAL A 47 10.86 -24.61 39.36
C VAL A 47 10.21 -25.97 39.65
N ASP A 48 10.37 -26.97 38.78
CA ASP A 48 9.91 -28.34 39.05
C ASP A 48 10.65 -28.95 40.27
N GLU A 49 11.93 -28.62 40.48
CA GLU A 49 12.65 -28.97 41.73
C GLU A 49 12.06 -28.27 42.95
N ALA A 50 11.57 -27.03 42.78
CA ALA A 50 10.93 -26.29 43.86
C ALA A 50 9.55 -26.86 44.19
N LEU A 51 8.76 -27.25 43.18
CA LEU A 51 7.51 -27.99 43.35
C LEU A 51 7.71 -29.33 44.07
N ALA A 52 8.85 -30.00 43.84
CA ALA A 52 9.23 -31.20 44.56
C ALA A 52 9.71 -30.93 46.01
N GLY A 53 9.84 -29.66 46.42
CA GLY A 53 10.24 -29.26 47.76
C GLY A 53 11.75 -29.27 48.01
N HIS A 54 12.57 -29.26 46.94
CA HIS A 54 14.02 -29.35 47.05
C HIS A 54 14.77 -28.07 46.66
N CYS A 55 14.12 -27.16 45.93
CA CYS A 55 14.68 -25.87 45.52
C CYS A 55 13.91 -24.74 46.22
N THR A 56 14.65 -23.77 46.74
CA THR A 56 14.11 -22.55 47.36
C THR A 56 14.56 -21.28 46.64
N HIS A 57 15.59 -21.38 45.80
CA HIS A 57 16.28 -20.25 45.21
C HIS A 57 16.63 -20.51 43.75
N VAL A 58 16.22 -19.59 42.86
CA VAL A 58 16.54 -19.61 41.43
C VAL A 58 17.12 -18.27 41.03
N GLU A 59 18.24 -18.28 40.32
CA GLU A 59 18.89 -17.10 39.75
C GLU A 59 18.83 -17.19 38.22
N VAL A 60 18.44 -16.10 37.58
CA VAL A 60 18.41 -15.97 36.12
C VAL A 60 19.21 -14.73 35.74
N ASP A 61 20.25 -14.91 34.94
CA ASP A 61 21.15 -13.85 34.51
C ASP A 61 21.14 -13.73 32.99
N ILE A 62 20.89 -12.52 32.47
CA ILE A 62 21.21 -12.18 31.08
C ILE A 62 22.64 -11.63 31.06
N ASN A 63 23.54 -12.35 30.41
CA ASN A 63 24.96 -12.02 30.38
C ASN A 63 25.29 -10.99 29.30
N ALA A 64 26.41 -10.29 29.47
CA ALA A 64 26.88 -9.26 28.52
C ALA A 64 27.19 -9.81 27.11
N ASP A 65 27.48 -11.10 26.99
CA ASP A 65 27.80 -11.76 25.72
C ASP A 65 26.56 -12.29 24.96
N GLY A 66 25.36 -12.03 25.49
CA GLY A 66 24.08 -12.48 24.95
C GLY A 66 23.66 -13.90 25.35
N SER A 67 24.41 -14.56 26.25
CA SER A 67 24.00 -15.84 26.85
C SER A 67 23.06 -15.62 28.04
N VAL A 68 22.34 -16.68 28.44
CA VAL A 68 21.53 -16.70 29.67
C VAL A 68 22.03 -17.80 30.58
N THR A 69 22.16 -17.48 31.86
CA THR A 69 22.47 -18.44 32.93
C THR A 69 21.24 -18.63 33.81
N VAL A 70 20.91 -19.88 34.12
CA VAL A 70 19.90 -20.23 35.13
C VAL A 70 20.55 -21.12 36.17
N THR A 71 20.50 -20.72 37.44
CA THR A 71 21.07 -21.45 38.57
C THR A 71 19.99 -21.76 39.59
N ASP A 72 19.94 -23.00 40.08
CA ASP A 72 19.07 -23.42 41.18
C ASP A 72 19.84 -24.06 42.33
N ASP A 73 19.20 -24.14 43.49
CA ASP A 73 19.67 -24.82 44.69
C ASP A 73 19.00 -26.19 44.91
N GLY A 74 18.49 -26.81 43.83
CA GLY A 74 17.80 -28.10 43.89
C GLY A 74 18.73 -29.30 44.15
N ARG A 75 18.26 -30.51 43.80
CA ARG A 75 19.05 -31.75 44.00
C ARG A 75 20.24 -31.91 43.04
N GLY A 76 20.29 -31.14 41.97
CA GLY A 76 21.24 -31.30 40.87
C GLY A 76 20.87 -32.43 39.90
N ILE A 77 21.07 -32.22 38.59
CA ILE A 77 20.84 -33.26 37.57
C ILE A 77 21.71 -34.50 37.86
N PRO A 78 21.17 -35.74 37.79
CA PRO A 78 21.97 -36.94 38.02
C PRO A 78 23.18 -37.05 37.07
N VAL A 79 24.33 -37.45 37.62
CA VAL A 79 25.61 -37.55 36.90
C VAL A 79 26.09 -38.99 36.68
N ASP A 80 25.42 -39.96 37.31
CA ASP A 80 25.74 -41.39 37.20
C ASP A 80 25.56 -41.91 35.78
N ILE A 81 26.21 -43.03 35.45
CA ILE A 81 26.07 -43.66 34.14
C ILE A 81 24.65 -44.22 33.97
N HIS A 82 23.96 -43.79 32.92
CA HIS A 82 22.61 -44.24 32.62
C HIS A 82 22.63 -45.63 31.95
N PRO A 83 21.85 -46.62 32.46
CA PRO A 83 22.03 -48.03 32.12
C PRO A 83 21.71 -48.39 30.67
N LYS A 84 20.88 -47.59 29.97
CA LYS A 84 20.52 -47.85 28.55
C LYS A 84 21.43 -47.14 27.55
N THR A 85 21.91 -45.95 27.89
CA THR A 85 22.68 -45.09 26.95
C THR A 85 24.18 -45.26 27.13
N GLY A 86 24.65 -45.77 28.27
CA GLY A 86 26.07 -45.93 28.58
C GLY A 86 26.82 -44.61 28.80
N LYS A 87 26.13 -43.48 28.71
CA LYS A 87 26.62 -42.12 28.96
C LYS A 87 26.25 -41.68 30.38
N SER A 88 26.80 -40.57 30.86
CA SER A 88 26.29 -39.94 32.09
C SER A 88 24.80 -39.59 31.91
N ALA A 89 24.04 -39.60 32.99
CA ALA A 89 22.64 -39.21 32.97
C ALA A 89 22.50 -37.74 32.53
N LEU A 90 23.46 -36.87 32.92
CA LEU A 90 23.56 -35.48 32.44
C LEU A 90 23.67 -35.41 30.91
N GLU A 91 24.61 -36.14 30.31
CA GLU A 91 24.74 -36.16 28.85
C GLU A 91 23.52 -36.78 28.18
N THR A 92 22.91 -37.78 28.81
CA THR A 92 21.72 -38.44 28.30
C THR A 92 20.54 -37.47 28.19
N VAL A 93 20.25 -36.67 29.23
CA VAL A 93 19.13 -35.71 29.20
C VAL A 93 19.37 -34.52 28.26
N LEU A 94 20.64 -34.19 27.96
CA LEU A 94 21.00 -33.09 27.06
C LEU A 94 21.13 -33.50 25.59
N THR A 95 21.33 -34.79 25.30
CA THR A 95 21.62 -35.27 23.93
C THR A 95 20.57 -36.24 23.36
N VAL A 96 19.67 -36.75 24.18
CA VAL A 96 18.64 -37.71 23.78
C VAL A 96 17.24 -37.13 24.00
N LEU A 97 16.43 -37.08 22.95
CA LEU A 97 15.01 -36.70 23.06
C LEU A 97 14.24 -37.71 23.90
N HIS A 98 13.27 -37.23 24.66
CA HIS A 98 12.43 -38.06 25.54
C HIS A 98 13.20 -38.78 26.64
N ALA A 99 14.32 -38.20 27.08
CA ALA A 99 15.10 -38.69 28.20
C ALA A 99 14.94 -37.77 29.41
N GLY A 100 14.39 -38.29 30.51
CA GLY A 100 14.24 -37.53 31.75
C GLY A 100 13.58 -38.34 32.88
N GLY A 101 13.75 -37.89 34.12
CA GLY A 101 13.18 -38.53 35.31
C GLY A 101 11.66 -38.35 35.47
N LYS A 102 11.01 -37.65 34.53
CA LYS A 102 9.61 -37.20 34.61
C LYS A 102 8.60 -38.24 34.07
N PHE A 103 9.05 -39.37 33.51
CA PHE A 103 8.19 -40.39 32.88
C PHE A 103 7.89 -41.63 33.75
N GLY A 104 8.49 -41.73 34.94
CA GLY A 104 8.51 -42.98 35.71
C GLY A 104 7.86 -42.92 37.09
N GLY A 105 7.15 -41.82 37.43
CA GLY A 105 6.50 -41.62 38.74
C GLY A 105 7.43 -41.51 39.97
N GLY A 106 8.71 -41.88 39.86
CA GLY A 106 9.65 -41.93 40.98
C GLY A 106 10.48 -40.66 41.23
N GLY A 107 10.61 -39.75 40.24
CA GLY A 107 11.48 -38.57 40.34
C GLY A 107 10.78 -37.26 40.77
N TYR A 108 9.52 -37.09 40.38
CA TYR A 108 8.68 -35.93 40.65
C TYR A 108 7.23 -36.39 40.89
N LYS A 109 6.57 -35.87 41.94
CA LYS A 109 5.15 -36.15 42.22
C LYS A 109 4.21 -35.36 41.30
N VAL A 110 4.62 -34.15 40.91
CA VAL A 110 3.94 -33.23 39.99
C VAL A 110 5.03 -32.43 39.27
N SER A 111 4.91 -32.26 37.95
CA SER A 111 5.86 -31.44 37.16
C SER A 111 5.20 -30.82 35.93
N GLY A 112 5.67 -29.65 35.49
CA GLY A 112 5.26 -29.04 34.22
C GLY A 112 5.96 -29.66 33.00
N GLY A 113 7.15 -30.20 33.16
CA GLY A 113 7.89 -30.86 32.08
C GLY A 113 7.40 -32.29 31.78
N LEU A 114 6.63 -32.50 30.71
CA LEU A 114 6.04 -33.83 30.43
C LEU A 114 6.77 -34.66 29.38
N HIS A 115 7.48 -34.01 28.46
CA HIS A 115 7.92 -34.65 27.23
C HIS A 115 9.40 -35.05 27.23
N GLY A 116 10.17 -34.67 28.27
CA GLY A 116 11.60 -34.99 28.37
C GLY A 116 12.44 -34.52 27.18
N VAL A 117 12.01 -33.45 26.51
CA VAL A 117 12.70 -32.85 25.36
C VAL A 117 13.25 -31.45 25.64
N GLY A 118 12.73 -30.74 26.65
CA GLY A 118 13.00 -29.32 26.89
C GLY A 118 14.48 -28.96 26.87
N ILE A 119 15.27 -29.51 27.81
CA ILE A 119 16.69 -29.14 27.93
C ILE A 119 17.54 -29.63 26.73
N SER A 120 17.19 -30.77 26.13
CA SER A 120 17.84 -31.25 24.91
C SER A 120 17.56 -30.33 23.70
N VAL A 121 16.37 -29.72 23.63
CA VAL A 121 16.03 -28.71 22.61
C VAL A 121 16.82 -27.43 22.84
N VAL A 122 17.00 -26.98 24.10
CA VAL A 122 17.88 -25.86 24.42
C VAL A 122 19.30 -26.13 23.95
N ASN A 123 19.85 -27.32 24.22
CA ASN A 123 21.16 -27.73 23.72
C ASN A 123 21.23 -27.76 22.19
N ALA A 124 20.20 -28.30 21.54
CA ALA A 124 20.13 -28.36 20.09
C ALA A 124 20.15 -26.97 19.44
N LEU A 125 19.45 -26.00 20.02
CA LEU A 125 19.23 -24.67 19.46
C LEU A 125 20.22 -23.61 19.96
N SER A 126 21.24 -24.04 20.71
CA SER A 126 22.30 -23.17 21.22
C SER A 126 23.60 -23.37 20.44
N GLU A 127 24.39 -22.31 20.32
CA GLU A 127 25.79 -22.36 19.89
C GLU A 127 26.60 -23.17 20.89
N PHE A 128 26.43 -22.85 22.18
CA PHE A 128 27.00 -23.64 23.28
C PHE A 128 26.02 -23.73 24.45
N VAL A 129 26.17 -24.80 25.24
CA VAL A 129 25.59 -24.96 26.57
C VAL A 129 26.69 -25.42 27.52
N GLU A 130 26.83 -24.76 28.65
CA GLU A 130 27.71 -25.15 29.76
C GLU A 130 26.84 -25.53 30.95
N VAL A 131 27.12 -26.68 31.54
CA VAL A 131 26.38 -27.18 32.69
C VAL A 131 27.32 -27.48 33.83
N THR A 132 26.98 -26.92 34.99
CA THR A 132 27.64 -27.14 36.27
C THR A 132 26.64 -27.79 37.21
N VAL A 133 26.96 -28.96 37.76
CA VAL A 133 26.13 -29.66 38.75
C VAL A 133 26.89 -29.74 40.06
N TRP A 134 26.28 -29.27 41.15
CA TRP A 134 26.76 -29.50 42.51
C TRP A 134 25.98 -30.65 43.12
N ARG A 135 26.67 -31.76 43.40
CA ARG A 135 26.06 -32.98 43.95
C ARG A 135 27.12 -33.84 44.63
N ASP A 136 26.78 -34.48 45.74
CA ASP A 136 27.66 -35.42 46.46
C ASP A 136 29.05 -34.84 46.80
N HIS A 137 29.10 -33.57 47.27
CA HIS A 137 30.32 -32.80 47.54
C HIS A 137 31.31 -32.72 46.38
N LYS A 138 30.79 -32.77 45.15
CA LYS A 138 31.54 -32.60 43.92
C LYS A 138 30.87 -31.54 43.05
N VAL A 139 31.69 -30.83 42.30
CA VAL A 139 31.26 -30.01 41.17
C VAL A 139 31.59 -30.74 39.88
N HIS A 140 30.56 -30.90 39.05
CA HIS A 140 30.64 -31.58 37.77
C HIS A 140 30.44 -30.56 36.66
N ASN A 141 31.38 -30.49 35.71
CA ASN A 141 31.31 -29.54 34.59
C ASN A 141 31.30 -30.29 33.25
N GLN A 142 30.43 -29.86 32.34
CA GLN A 142 30.40 -30.36 30.97
C GLN A 142 29.94 -29.28 29.99
N ARG A 143 30.60 -29.19 28.84
CA ARG A 143 30.26 -28.26 27.75
C ARG A 143 29.76 -29.00 26.52
N TYR A 144 28.79 -28.38 25.87
CA TYR A 144 28.15 -28.85 24.65
C TYR A 144 28.20 -27.75 23.61
N GLU A 145 28.38 -28.12 22.34
CA GLU A 145 28.30 -27.20 21.21
C GLU A 145 27.41 -27.80 20.12
N ARG A 146 26.37 -27.06 19.73
CA ARG A 146 25.41 -27.45 18.70
C ARG A 146 24.92 -28.91 18.82
N SER A 147 24.45 -29.28 20.02
CA SER A 147 23.96 -30.64 20.40
C SER A 147 25.01 -31.65 20.85
N PHE A 148 26.30 -31.44 20.61
CA PHE A 148 27.34 -32.44 20.88
C PHE A 148 28.10 -32.12 22.17
N ALA A 149 28.32 -33.13 23.01
CA ALA A 149 29.25 -32.99 24.15
C ALA A 149 30.68 -32.82 23.62
N VAL A 150 31.31 -31.68 23.91
CA VAL A 150 32.68 -31.37 23.46
C VAL A 150 33.73 -31.63 24.53
N THR A 151 33.31 -31.75 25.79
CA THR A 151 34.17 -32.14 26.92
C THR A 151 33.64 -33.40 27.59
N GLU A 152 34.55 -34.17 28.19
CA GLU A 152 34.17 -35.20 29.16
C GLU A 152 33.58 -34.55 30.42
N LEU A 153 32.81 -35.33 31.19
CA LEU A 153 32.26 -34.87 32.47
C LEU A 153 33.35 -34.83 33.53
N VAL A 154 33.84 -33.63 33.85
CA VAL A 154 34.92 -33.45 34.84
C VAL A 154 34.31 -33.31 36.23
N ALA A 155 34.70 -34.18 37.17
CA ALA A 155 34.27 -34.11 38.57
C ALA A 155 35.43 -33.69 39.47
N THR A 156 35.28 -32.57 40.18
CA THR A 156 36.27 -32.10 41.16
C THR A 156 35.63 -32.01 42.56
N PRO A 157 36.38 -32.32 43.64
CA PRO A 157 35.88 -32.10 45.01
C PRO A 157 35.44 -30.65 45.22
N TYR A 158 34.33 -30.46 45.93
CA TYR A 158 33.80 -29.15 46.30
C TYR A 158 33.61 -29.10 47.82
N GLU A 159 34.26 -28.14 48.48
CA GLU A 159 34.32 -28.09 49.94
C GLU A 159 33.01 -27.59 50.58
N GLU A 160 32.22 -26.80 49.86
CA GLU A 160 30.93 -26.32 50.35
C GLU A 160 29.83 -27.37 50.19
N ASP A 161 28.89 -27.40 51.13
CA ASP A 161 27.70 -28.27 51.09
C ASP A 161 26.59 -27.68 50.19
N ARG A 162 26.95 -27.36 48.95
CA ARG A 162 26.04 -26.82 47.93
C ARG A 162 25.50 -27.96 47.08
N THR A 163 24.20 -27.91 46.78
CA THR A 163 23.56 -28.73 45.75
C THR A 163 22.89 -27.84 44.70
N GLY A 164 22.67 -28.37 43.51
CA GLY A 164 21.89 -27.69 42.47
C GLY A 164 22.50 -27.82 41.08
N THR A 165 21.93 -27.07 40.14
CA THR A 165 22.40 -27.03 38.75
C THR A 165 22.52 -25.59 38.28
N SER A 166 23.57 -25.28 37.52
CA SER A 166 23.71 -24.05 36.74
C SER A 166 23.81 -24.41 35.26
N ILE A 167 22.97 -23.81 34.43
CA ILE A 167 22.96 -23.99 32.98
C ILE A 167 23.15 -22.64 32.31
N THR A 168 24.25 -22.48 31.60
CA THR A 168 24.53 -21.31 30.77
C THR A 168 24.40 -21.69 29.31
N PHE A 169 23.59 -20.97 28.53
CA PHE A 169 23.46 -21.24 27.11
C PHE A 169 23.43 -19.98 26.27
N LYS A 170 23.97 -20.09 25.05
CA LYS A 170 23.94 -19.02 24.05
C LYS A 170 23.18 -19.48 22.81
N PRO A 171 22.06 -18.84 22.43
CA PRO A 171 21.28 -19.21 21.25
C PRO A 171 22.11 -19.23 19.96
N ASP A 172 21.87 -20.19 19.06
CA ASP A 172 22.61 -20.31 17.80
C ASP A 172 22.12 -19.27 16.76
N THR A 173 23.03 -18.38 16.36
CA THR A 173 22.76 -17.32 15.39
C THR A 173 22.43 -17.84 13.98
N GLN A 174 22.75 -19.10 13.68
CA GLN A 174 22.35 -19.74 12.43
C GLN A 174 20.87 -20.12 12.38
N ILE A 175 20.22 -20.24 13.55
CA ILE A 175 18.82 -20.65 13.67
C ILE A 175 17.93 -19.43 13.93
N PHE A 176 18.36 -18.54 14.83
CA PHE A 176 17.64 -17.32 15.19
C PHE A 176 18.15 -16.16 14.33
N THR A 177 17.55 -15.93 13.16
CA THR A 177 18.09 -15.00 12.15
C THR A 177 17.55 -13.57 12.26
N THR A 178 16.44 -13.33 12.97
CA THR A 178 15.72 -12.04 12.97
C THR A 178 15.90 -11.21 14.25
N SER A 179 15.99 -11.85 15.42
CA SER A 179 16.27 -11.19 16.71
C SER A 179 16.84 -12.20 17.70
N ILE A 180 17.99 -11.92 18.30
CA ILE A 180 18.70 -12.79 19.26
C ILE A 180 18.81 -12.11 20.64
N GLU A 181 18.25 -10.91 20.79
CA GLU A 181 18.28 -10.19 22.06
C GLU A 181 17.11 -10.64 22.95
N PHE A 182 17.42 -11.15 24.14
CA PHE A 182 16.42 -11.44 25.16
C PHE A 182 15.81 -10.13 25.68
N ASP A 183 14.49 -10.05 25.64
CA ASP A 183 13.71 -8.96 26.18
C ASP A 183 13.54 -9.13 27.69
N TYR A 184 13.98 -8.10 28.43
CA TYR A 184 13.94 -8.11 29.88
C TYR A 184 12.50 -8.12 30.42
N ILE A 185 11.58 -7.39 29.78
CA ILE A 185 10.22 -7.18 30.29
C ILE A 185 9.43 -8.50 30.18
N THR A 186 9.53 -9.18 29.04
CA THR A 186 8.91 -10.49 28.79
C THR A 186 9.39 -11.53 29.81
N LEU A 187 10.70 -11.65 30.03
CA LEU A 187 11.24 -12.59 31.03
C LEU A 187 10.86 -12.20 32.46
N SER A 188 10.96 -10.92 32.83
CA SER A 188 10.57 -10.39 34.14
C SER A 188 9.11 -10.73 34.48
N GLY A 189 8.19 -10.55 33.52
CA GLY A 189 6.78 -10.90 33.69
C GLY A 189 6.58 -12.38 34.02
N ARG A 190 7.18 -13.28 33.24
CA ARG A 190 7.07 -14.73 33.46
C ARG A 190 7.72 -15.18 34.78
N LEU A 191 8.90 -14.66 35.13
CA LEU A 191 9.58 -15.00 36.38
C LEU A 191 8.79 -14.53 37.61
N ARG A 192 8.18 -13.35 37.53
CA ARG A 192 7.29 -12.84 38.58
C ARG A 192 6.03 -13.71 38.74
N GLU A 193 5.42 -14.12 37.63
CA GLU A 193 4.28 -15.04 37.62
C GLU A 193 4.64 -16.37 38.30
N LEU A 194 5.80 -16.96 37.96
CA LEU A 194 6.30 -18.18 38.58
C LEU A 194 6.53 -18.04 40.09
N ALA A 195 7.05 -16.90 40.54
CA ALA A 195 7.22 -16.63 41.97
C ALA A 195 5.88 -16.54 42.73
N TYR A 196 4.81 -16.05 42.09
CA TYR A 196 3.46 -16.09 42.70
C TYR A 196 2.87 -17.50 42.76
N LEU A 197 3.11 -18.32 41.74
CA LEU A 197 2.60 -19.70 41.69
C LEU A 197 3.33 -20.63 42.66
N ASN A 198 4.56 -20.29 43.04
CA ASN A 198 5.40 -21.07 43.95
C ASN A 198 5.68 -20.28 45.21
N ALA A 199 4.70 -20.24 46.11
CA ALA A 199 4.77 -19.45 47.33
C ALA A 199 6.05 -19.76 48.13
N GLY A 200 6.84 -18.71 48.40
CA GLY A 200 8.09 -18.79 49.15
C GLY A 200 9.36 -19.15 48.36
N VAL A 201 9.26 -19.42 47.05
CA VAL A 201 10.45 -19.56 46.19
C VAL A 201 10.99 -18.18 45.83
N ARG A 202 12.30 -17.97 46.03
CA ARG A 202 12.96 -16.71 45.70
C ARG A 202 13.59 -16.80 44.31
N ILE A 203 13.16 -15.91 43.42
CA ILE A 203 13.69 -15.79 42.06
C ILE A 203 14.43 -14.46 41.91
N ILE A 204 15.73 -14.48 41.62
CA ILE A 204 16.52 -13.29 41.31
C ILE A 204 16.70 -13.20 39.79
N PHE A 205 16.41 -12.04 39.22
CA PHE A 205 16.58 -11.77 37.80
C PHE A 205 17.52 -10.59 37.58
N THR A 206 18.66 -10.86 36.93
CA THR A 206 19.72 -9.87 36.70
C THR A 206 19.98 -9.66 35.21
N ASP A 207 20.15 -8.41 34.79
CA ASP A 207 20.61 -8.06 33.44
C ASP A 207 21.97 -7.35 33.51
N HIS A 208 23.00 -8.02 32.98
CA HIS A 208 24.39 -7.56 32.96
C HIS A 208 24.75 -6.78 31.69
N ARG A 209 23.80 -6.52 30.77
CA ARG A 209 24.04 -5.81 29.51
C ARG A 209 24.10 -4.29 29.73
N LEU A 210 25.16 -3.83 30.38
CA LEU A 210 25.35 -2.42 30.79
C LEU A 210 25.20 -1.41 29.64
N GLU A 211 25.66 -1.76 28.43
CA GLU A 211 25.54 -0.91 27.24
C GLU A 211 24.08 -0.67 26.82
N ILE A 212 23.24 -1.72 26.90
CA ILE A 212 21.80 -1.64 26.59
C ILE A 212 21.08 -0.88 27.70
N LEU A 213 21.45 -1.13 28.96
CA LEU A 213 20.87 -0.48 30.12
C LEU A 213 21.29 1.00 30.26
N LYS A 214 22.36 1.43 29.57
CA LYS A 214 22.99 2.76 29.72
C LYS A 214 23.25 3.09 31.19
N SER A 215 23.75 2.10 31.94
CA SER A 215 23.95 2.14 33.39
C SER A 215 25.30 1.53 33.75
N ASP A 216 25.94 2.06 34.79
CA ASP A 216 27.21 1.53 35.34
C ASP A 216 27.00 0.31 36.25
N THR A 217 25.73 -0.06 36.53
CA THR A 217 25.37 -1.19 37.39
C THR A 217 24.33 -2.09 36.72
N PRO A 218 24.41 -3.43 36.91
CA PRO A 218 23.40 -4.37 36.44
C PRO A 218 22.02 -4.07 37.02
N ARG A 219 20.97 -4.35 36.25
CA ARG A 219 19.59 -4.28 36.75
C ARG A 219 19.26 -5.58 37.48
N ILE A 220 18.92 -5.51 38.76
CA ILE A 220 18.56 -6.67 39.58
C ILE A 220 17.13 -6.52 40.09
N GLU A 221 16.30 -7.54 39.89
CA GLU A 221 14.97 -7.65 40.50
C GLU A 221 14.88 -8.97 41.30
N THR A 222 14.17 -8.93 42.42
CA THR A 222 13.95 -10.11 43.27
C THR A 222 12.46 -10.31 43.45
N TYR A 223 11.99 -11.53 43.18
CA TYR A 223 10.61 -11.94 43.32
C TYR A 223 10.53 -13.03 44.39
N GLU A 224 9.82 -12.75 45.48
CA GLU A 224 9.53 -13.71 46.56
C GLU A 224 8.17 -13.33 47.16
N TYR A 225 7.17 -14.21 47.00
CA TYR A 225 5.79 -13.94 47.41
C TYR A 225 5.29 -15.07 48.31
N LYS A 226 5.03 -14.78 49.58
CA LYS A 226 4.66 -15.81 50.57
C LYS A 226 3.17 -16.12 50.57
N GLY A 227 2.34 -15.17 50.18
CA GLY A 227 0.89 -15.32 49.98
C GLY A 227 0.50 -15.93 48.64
N GLY A 228 1.47 -16.28 47.78
CA GLY A 228 1.24 -16.98 46.52
C GLY A 228 0.25 -16.27 45.60
N ILE A 229 -0.71 -17.02 45.04
CA ILE A 229 -1.69 -16.47 44.11
C ILE A 229 -2.65 -15.44 44.74
N LYS A 230 -2.73 -15.31 46.08
CA LYS A 230 -3.44 -14.18 46.72
C LYS A 230 -2.75 -12.86 46.44
N GLU A 231 -1.42 -12.82 46.62
CA GLU A 231 -0.63 -11.63 46.32
C GLU A 231 -0.64 -11.33 44.82
N TYR A 232 -0.77 -12.37 43.98
CA TYR A 232 -0.92 -12.15 42.54
C TYR A 232 -2.23 -11.42 42.19
N ILE A 233 -3.35 -11.79 42.81
CA ILE A 233 -4.60 -11.04 42.67
C ILE A 233 -4.47 -9.62 43.20
N ALA A 234 -3.86 -9.44 44.37
CA ALA A 234 -3.62 -8.11 44.92
C ALA A 234 -2.78 -7.24 43.96
N TYR A 235 -1.78 -7.82 43.31
CA TYR A 235 -0.96 -7.18 42.29
C TYR A 235 -1.76 -6.80 41.04
N MET A 236 -2.59 -7.71 40.52
CA MET A 236 -3.44 -7.44 39.35
C MET A 236 -4.52 -6.39 39.63
N ASN A 237 -5.04 -6.36 40.86
CA ASN A 237 -6.10 -5.45 41.29
C ASN A 237 -5.56 -4.16 41.93
N ARG A 238 -4.23 -3.96 42.01
CA ARG A 238 -3.62 -2.77 42.61
C ARG A 238 -4.21 -1.46 42.06
N GLU A 239 -4.52 -1.47 40.76
CA GLU A 239 -5.03 -0.30 40.04
C GLU A 239 -6.56 -0.28 39.88
N LYS A 240 -7.25 -1.29 40.42
CA LYS A 240 -8.71 -1.39 40.42
C LYS A 240 -9.25 -1.02 41.80
N GLN A 241 -10.54 -0.75 41.89
CA GLN A 241 -11.23 -0.56 43.16
C GLN A 241 -11.88 -1.89 43.59
N PRO A 242 -11.34 -2.58 44.60
CA PRO A 242 -11.93 -3.83 45.06
C PRO A 242 -13.35 -3.60 45.61
N LEU A 243 -14.28 -4.48 45.23
CA LEU A 243 -15.65 -4.50 45.75
C LEU A 243 -15.69 -4.94 47.21
N HIS A 244 -14.74 -5.79 47.60
CA HIS A 244 -14.54 -6.27 48.95
C HIS A 244 -13.02 -6.39 49.22
N GLU A 245 -12.60 -6.02 50.43
CA GLU A 245 -11.17 -5.97 50.80
C GLU A 245 -10.53 -7.36 50.84
N GLU A 246 -11.24 -8.35 51.37
CA GLU A 246 -10.73 -9.71 51.53
C GLU A 246 -10.66 -10.44 50.18
N ILE A 247 -9.52 -11.06 49.87
CA ILE A 247 -9.36 -11.92 48.69
C ILE A 247 -9.81 -13.32 49.08
N ILE A 248 -10.84 -13.82 48.39
CA ILE A 248 -11.36 -15.17 48.61
C ILE A 248 -10.31 -16.16 48.13
N TYR A 249 -9.99 -17.15 48.96
CA TYR A 249 -8.98 -18.14 48.64
C TYR A 249 -9.42 -19.54 49.03
N VAL A 250 -9.23 -20.45 48.09
CA VAL A 250 -9.60 -21.85 48.19
C VAL A 250 -8.35 -22.68 47.92
N GLN A 251 -7.97 -23.55 48.85
CA GLN A 251 -6.83 -24.45 48.69
C GLN A 251 -7.17 -25.83 49.23
N GLY A 252 -6.83 -26.87 48.49
CA GLY A 252 -6.93 -28.24 48.97
C GLY A 252 -6.47 -29.28 47.95
N GLU A 253 -6.55 -30.55 48.32
CA GLU A 253 -6.19 -31.69 47.48
C GLU A 253 -7.36 -32.68 47.44
N ARG A 254 -7.73 -33.12 46.24
CA ARG A 254 -8.78 -34.13 46.03
C ARG A 254 -8.35 -35.04 44.89
N ASN A 255 -8.39 -36.35 45.12
CA ASN A 255 -7.93 -37.37 44.16
C ASN A 255 -6.51 -37.11 43.65
N ASN A 256 -5.57 -36.73 44.54
CA ASN A 256 -4.19 -36.36 44.23
C ASN A 256 -4.02 -35.13 43.31
N VAL A 257 -5.10 -34.41 43.00
CA VAL A 257 -5.04 -33.12 42.31
C VAL A 257 -5.11 -32.01 43.36
N GLN A 258 -4.07 -31.18 43.44
CA GLN A 258 -4.11 -29.99 44.29
C GLN A 258 -4.76 -28.85 43.51
N VAL A 259 -5.69 -28.15 44.16
CA VAL A 259 -6.45 -27.05 43.57
C VAL A 259 -6.26 -25.83 44.45
N GLU A 260 -5.82 -24.75 43.84
CA GLU A 260 -5.63 -23.45 44.48
C GLU A 260 -6.35 -22.39 43.64
N VAL A 261 -7.27 -21.64 44.25
CA VAL A 261 -8.05 -20.60 43.58
C VAL A 261 -8.09 -19.35 44.44
N SER A 262 -7.74 -18.21 43.85
CA SER A 262 -7.99 -16.88 44.43
C SER A 262 -9.04 -16.15 43.61
N LEU A 263 -9.93 -15.39 44.25
CA LEU A 263 -11.00 -14.62 43.62
C LEU A 263 -11.16 -13.25 44.29
N GLN A 264 -11.31 -12.19 43.50
CA GLN A 264 -11.73 -10.87 44.00
C GLN A 264 -12.49 -10.09 42.93
N TRP A 265 -13.63 -9.51 43.31
CA TRP A 265 -14.40 -8.63 42.44
C TRP A 265 -13.99 -7.17 42.63
N CYS A 266 -14.06 -6.37 41.56
CA CYS A 266 -13.81 -4.93 41.58
C CYS A 266 -15.07 -4.15 41.14
N THR A 267 -15.31 -2.98 41.72
CA THR A 267 -16.48 -2.15 41.39
C THR A 267 -16.36 -1.52 40.01
N ASP A 268 -15.17 -1.03 39.68
CA ASP A 268 -14.82 -0.27 38.48
C ASP A 268 -14.40 -1.14 37.28
N ALA A 269 -14.46 -2.46 37.42
CA ALA A 269 -14.22 -3.41 36.34
C ALA A 269 -15.54 -3.99 35.79
N TYR A 270 -15.65 -4.05 34.45
CA TYR A 270 -16.83 -4.53 33.71
C TYR A 270 -16.54 -5.78 32.86
N THR A 271 -15.34 -6.34 32.96
CA THR A 271 -14.93 -7.59 32.30
C THR A 271 -14.30 -8.51 33.34
N ASP A 272 -14.31 -9.82 33.09
CA ASP A 272 -13.59 -10.79 33.92
C ASP A 272 -12.14 -10.97 33.46
N ASN A 273 -11.24 -11.23 34.41
CA ASN A 273 -9.86 -11.64 34.16
C ASN A 273 -9.60 -12.94 34.93
N VAL A 274 -9.82 -14.08 34.27
CA VAL A 274 -9.65 -15.41 34.85
C VAL A 274 -8.43 -16.10 34.24
N LEU A 275 -7.40 -16.33 35.04
CA LEU A 275 -6.16 -16.98 34.64
C LEU A 275 -6.13 -18.43 35.12
N GLY A 276 -5.72 -19.34 34.23
CA GLY A 276 -5.59 -20.76 34.54
C GLY A 276 -4.16 -21.24 34.42
N PHE A 277 -3.75 -22.06 35.38
CA PHE A 277 -2.44 -22.69 35.45
C PHE A 277 -2.59 -24.18 35.76
N ALA A 278 -1.83 -25.00 35.06
CA ALA A 278 -1.68 -26.43 35.34
C ALA A 278 -0.19 -26.74 35.48
N ASN A 279 0.24 -27.19 36.66
CA ASN A 279 1.65 -27.46 36.99
C ASN A 279 2.58 -26.28 36.62
N ASN A 280 2.22 -25.07 37.04
CA ASN A 280 2.91 -23.80 36.73
C ASN A 280 2.95 -23.38 35.25
N ILE A 281 2.32 -24.15 34.37
CA ILE A 281 2.16 -23.80 32.96
C ILE A 281 0.85 -23.05 32.78
N ARG A 282 0.93 -21.91 32.09
CA ARG A 282 -0.22 -21.06 31.78
C ARG A 282 -1.06 -21.70 30.68
N THR A 283 -2.33 -21.97 30.97
CA THR A 283 -3.26 -22.59 30.03
C THR A 283 -4.05 -21.52 29.28
N ILE A 284 -3.39 -20.87 28.31
CA ILE A 284 -3.93 -19.72 27.58
C ILE A 284 -5.22 -20.02 26.80
N ASP A 285 -5.35 -21.23 26.26
CA ASP A 285 -6.50 -21.66 25.47
C ASP A 285 -7.62 -22.24 26.37
N GLY A 286 -7.46 -22.12 27.68
CA GLY A 286 -8.42 -22.62 28.67
C GLY A 286 -8.10 -24.03 29.16
N GLY A 287 -9.15 -24.80 29.44
CA GLY A 287 -9.01 -26.19 29.87
C GLY A 287 -10.07 -26.59 30.89
N THR A 288 -10.06 -27.87 31.23
CA THR A 288 -11.06 -28.51 32.09
C THR A 288 -11.16 -27.88 33.49
N HIS A 289 -10.04 -27.44 34.07
CA HIS A 289 -9.97 -26.70 35.34
C HIS A 289 -10.69 -25.35 35.27
N LEU A 290 -10.46 -24.57 34.21
CA LEU A 290 -11.11 -23.26 34.01
C LEU A 290 -12.60 -23.41 33.72
N GLU A 291 -13.01 -24.40 32.92
CA GLU A 291 -14.42 -24.73 32.71
C GLU A 291 -15.12 -25.09 34.03
N GLY A 292 -14.47 -25.92 34.85
CA GLY A 292 -14.95 -26.30 36.18
C GLY A 292 -15.18 -25.07 37.06
N LEU A 293 -14.20 -24.16 37.12
CA LEU A 293 -14.30 -22.92 37.88
C LEU A 293 -15.45 -22.02 37.39
N LYS A 294 -15.58 -21.82 36.07
CA LYS A 294 -16.65 -20.96 35.50
C LYS A 294 -18.04 -21.54 35.78
N ALA A 295 -18.19 -22.87 35.67
CA ALA A 295 -19.44 -23.56 35.92
C ALA A 295 -19.85 -23.44 37.39
N VAL A 296 -18.93 -23.71 38.33
CA VAL A 296 -19.23 -23.64 39.76
C VAL A 296 -19.53 -22.23 40.25
N LEU A 297 -18.80 -21.21 39.79
CA LEU A 297 -19.10 -19.81 40.14
C LEU A 297 -20.54 -19.45 39.76
N THR A 298 -20.95 -19.81 38.55
CA THR A 298 -22.30 -19.54 38.04
C THR A 298 -23.35 -20.26 38.87
N ARG A 299 -23.15 -21.57 39.14
CA ARG A 299 -24.10 -22.39 39.90
C ARG A 299 -24.22 -21.93 41.35
N THR A 300 -23.10 -21.74 42.04
CA THR A 300 -23.06 -21.37 43.46
C THR A 300 -23.68 -19.99 43.68
N LEU A 301 -23.33 -18.99 42.87
CA LEU A 301 -23.88 -17.64 43.04
C LEU A 301 -25.38 -17.57 42.71
N ASN A 302 -25.88 -18.32 41.72
CA ASN A 302 -27.32 -18.42 41.48
C ASN A 302 -28.06 -19.12 42.63
N ALA A 303 -27.49 -20.20 43.20
CA ALA A 303 -28.07 -20.87 44.36
C ALA A 303 -28.13 -19.93 45.58
N THR A 304 -27.05 -19.20 45.84
CA THR A 304 -26.98 -18.18 46.91
C THR A 304 -27.98 -17.03 46.66
N ALA A 305 -28.13 -16.57 45.42
CA ALA A 305 -29.10 -15.53 45.06
C ALA A 305 -30.54 -15.95 45.35
N ARG A 306 -30.91 -17.20 45.02
CA ARG A 306 -32.23 -17.75 45.33
C ARG A 306 -32.43 -17.94 46.84
N LYS A 307 -31.46 -18.52 47.54
CA LYS A 307 -31.48 -18.70 49.01
C LYS A 307 -31.66 -17.38 49.75
N ARG A 308 -31.08 -16.29 49.23
CA ARG A 308 -31.18 -14.93 49.80
C ARG A 308 -32.33 -14.09 49.24
N ASN A 309 -33.24 -14.67 48.43
CA ASN A 309 -34.38 -13.99 47.80
C ASN A 309 -34.00 -12.77 46.92
N LYS A 310 -32.78 -12.72 46.39
CA LYS A 310 -32.33 -11.68 45.44
C LYS A 310 -32.85 -11.94 44.02
N ILE A 311 -33.17 -13.20 43.72
CA ILE A 311 -33.83 -13.67 42.48
C ILE A 311 -35.04 -14.52 42.90
N LYS A 312 -36.21 -14.25 42.34
CA LYS A 312 -37.44 -15.00 42.65
C LYS A 312 -37.50 -16.33 41.88
N GLU A 313 -38.29 -17.31 42.34
CA GLU A 313 -38.36 -18.64 41.71
C GLU A 313 -38.77 -18.64 40.23
N GLY A 314 -39.53 -17.64 39.77
CA GLY A 314 -39.94 -17.46 38.37
C GLY A 314 -39.06 -16.53 37.54
N GLU A 315 -38.02 -15.94 38.12
CA GLU A 315 -37.07 -15.07 37.39
C GLU A 315 -35.92 -15.91 36.81
N SER A 316 -35.41 -15.45 35.67
CA SER A 316 -34.28 -16.08 34.98
C SER A 316 -33.02 -16.08 35.86
N ASN A 317 -32.24 -17.16 35.80
CA ASN A 317 -30.93 -17.20 36.44
C ASN A 317 -29.97 -16.19 35.79
N LEU A 318 -29.00 -15.70 36.58
CA LEU A 318 -27.88 -14.91 36.08
C LEU A 318 -26.99 -15.81 35.21
N SER A 319 -26.71 -15.40 33.97
CA SER A 319 -25.71 -16.08 33.16
C SER A 319 -24.30 -15.95 33.79
N GLY A 320 -23.39 -16.84 33.39
CA GLY A 320 -22.04 -16.87 33.95
C GLY A 320 -21.23 -15.60 33.68
N GLU A 321 -21.51 -14.87 32.60
CA GLU A 321 -20.83 -13.61 32.29
C GLU A 321 -21.17 -12.52 33.30
N HIS A 322 -22.45 -12.37 33.65
CA HIS A 322 -22.89 -11.39 34.65
C HIS A 322 -22.32 -11.70 36.03
N VAL A 323 -22.23 -12.99 36.37
CA VAL A 323 -21.65 -13.46 37.62
C VAL A 323 -20.17 -13.11 37.73
N ARG A 324 -19.44 -13.20 36.61
CA ARG A 324 -18.00 -12.91 36.56
C ARG A 324 -17.70 -11.44 36.25
N GLU A 325 -18.68 -10.58 36.01
CA GLU A 325 -18.41 -9.17 35.71
C GLU A 325 -17.56 -8.52 36.80
N GLY A 326 -16.38 -8.01 36.42
CA GLY A 326 -15.41 -7.40 37.33
C GLY A 326 -14.66 -8.38 38.24
N LEU A 327 -14.76 -9.69 38.01
CA LEU A 327 -13.99 -10.72 38.70
C LEU A 327 -12.56 -10.77 38.16
N THR A 328 -11.58 -10.69 39.06
CA THR A 328 -10.24 -11.18 38.79
C THR A 328 -10.03 -12.50 39.55
N ALA A 329 -9.58 -13.53 38.86
CA ALA A 329 -9.46 -14.88 39.39
C ALA A 329 -8.19 -15.56 38.88
N VAL A 330 -7.55 -16.34 39.76
CA VAL A 330 -6.41 -17.20 39.40
C VAL A 330 -6.73 -18.59 39.90
N ILE A 331 -6.67 -19.59 39.01
CA ILE A 331 -6.74 -21.00 39.36
C ILE A 331 -5.44 -21.70 38.98
N SER A 332 -4.79 -22.33 39.95
CA SER A 332 -3.63 -23.18 39.78
C SER A 332 -3.99 -24.60 40.19
N VAL A 333 -3.87 -25.55 39.26
CA VAL A 333 -4.04 -26.98 39.53
C VAL A 333 -2.70 -27.70 39.42
N LYS A 334 -2.43 -28.59 40.36
CA LYS A 334 -1.28 -29.49 40.36
C LYS A 334 -1.78 -30.89 40.11
N VAL A 335 -1.59 -31.36 38.87
CA VAL A 335 -2.08 -32.64 38.35
C VAL A 335 -0.89 -33.60 38.21
N PRO A 336 -0.96 -34.83 38.73
CA PRO A 336 0.13 -35.81 38.61
C PRO A 336 0.46 -36.15 37.14
N ASP A 337 -0.56 -36.48 36.35
CA ASP A 337 -0.45 -36.86 34.94
C ASP A 337 -1.27 -35.88 34.06
N PRO A 338 -0.76 -34.66 33.83
CA PRO A 338 -1.48 -33.68 33.01
C PRO A 338 -1.43 -34.06 31.52
N GLU A 339 -2.58 -33.99 30.87
CA GLU A 339 -2.77 -34.16 29.43
C GLU A 339 -3.13 -32.82 28.81
N PHE A 340 -2.41 -32.42 27.77
CA PHE A 340 -2.67 -31.18 27.03
C PHE A 340 -3.11 -31.48 25.59
N GLU A 341 -3.99 -30.66 25.01
CA GLU A 341 -4.52 -30.84 23.64
C GLU A 341 -3.45 -30.58 22.53
N GLY A 342 -2.17 -30.37 22.87
CA GLY A 342 -1.05 -30.19 21.96
C GLY A 342 0.29 -29.94 22.66
N GLN A 343 1.39 -29.96 21.89
CA GLN A 343 2.77 -29.84 22.42
C GLN A 343 3.05 -28.50 23.11
N THR A 344 2.38 -27.42 22.68
CA THR A 344 2.52 -26.08 23.25
C THR A 344 1.92 -25.96 24.66
N LYS A 345 1.28 -27.01 25.17
CA LYS A 345 0.70 -27.12 26.53
C LYS A 345 -0.26 -25.97 26.87
N THR A 346 -1.06 -25.54 25.90
CA THR A 346 -1.90 -24.34 26.02
C THR A 346 -3.29 -24.61 26.60
N LYS A 347 -3.79 -25.85 26.53
CA LYS A 347 -5.11 -26.25 27.04
C LYS A 347 -5.08 -27.59 27.76
N LEU A 348 -5.57 -27.62 29.01
CA LEU A 348 -5.64 -28.83 29.83
C LEU A 348 -6.84 -29.70 29.41
N GLY A 349 -6.59 -30.98 29.12
CA GLY A 349 -7.55 -31.96 28.61
C GLY A 349 -8.08 -32.98 29.63
N ASN A 350 -7.50 -33.07 30.83
CA ASN A 350 -7.92 -34.02 31.88
C ASN A 350 -9.39 -33.81 32.29
N THR A 351 -10.29 -34.67 31.85
CA THR A 351 -11.75 -34.51 32.07
C THR A 351 -12.17 -34.57 33.53
N GLU A 352 -11.45 -35.34 34.34
CA GLU A 352 -11.66 -35.52 35.78
C GLU A 352 -11.39 -34.23 36.58
N VAL A 353 -10.44 -33.41 36.12
CA VAL A 353 -10.07 -32.15 36.80
C VAL A 353 -11.26 -31.18 36.83
N ARG A 354 -12.10 -31.16 35.79
CA ARG A 354 -13.32 -30.35 35.76
C ARG A 354 -14.25 -30.65 36.93
N GLY A 355 -14.52 -31.94 37.17
CA GLY A 355 -15.40 -32.38 38.25
C GLY A 355 -14.79 -32.16 39.65
N ILE A 356 -13.47 -32.31 39.76
CA ILE A 356 -12.74 -32.05 41.00
C ILE A 356 -12.84 -30.56 41.37
N VAL A 357 -12.50 -29.66 40.44
CA VAL A 357 -12.57 -28.21 40.66
C VAL A 357 -14.01 -27.78 40.96
N ASP A 358 -14.98 -28.24 40.16
CA ASP A 358 -16.39 -27.86 40.30
C ASP A 358 -17.00 -28.28 41.66
N SER A 359 -16.67 -29.47 42.16
CA SER A 359 -17.15 -29.93 43.47
C SER A 359 -16.43 -29.24 44.62
N PHE A 360 -15.09 -29.23 44.60
CA PHE A 360 -14.28 -28.72 45.71
C PHE A 360 -14.44 -27.21 45.91
N VAL A 361 -14.30 -26.43 44.83
CA VAL A 361 -14.50 -24.97 44.90
C VAL A 361 -15.94 -24.64 45.29
N GLY A 362 -16.91 -25.46 44.87
CA GLY A 362 -18.32 -25.24 45.18
C GLY A 362 -18.63 -25.39 46.66
N GLU A 363 -18.10 -26.42 47.30
CA GLU A 363 -18.22 -26.65 48.75
C GLU A 363 -17.62 -25.47 49.53
N VAL A 364 -16.35 -25.15 49.29
CA VAL A 364 -15.62 -24.10 50.04
C VAL A 364 -16.19 -22.71 49.78
N LEU A 365 -16.55 -22.39 48.53
CA LEU A 365 -17.13 -21.09 48.20
C LEU A 365 -18.52 -20.90 48.81
N THR A 366 -19.34 -21.96 48.84
CA THR A 366 -20.67 -21.90 49.48
C THR A 366 -20.53 -21.62 50.96
N GLU A 367 -19.62 -22.34 51.63
CA GLU A 367 -19.32 -22.13 53.04
C GLU A 367 -18.84 -20.69 53.30
N TYR A 368 -17.87 -20.20 52.50
CA TYR A 368 -17.35 -18.85 52.63
C TYR A 368 -18.44 -17.77 52.50
N LEU A 369 -19.31 -17.88 51.48
CA LEU A 369 -20.40 -16.92 51.24
C LEU A 369 -21.48 -16.96 52.33
N ASP A 370 -21.74 -18.12 52.94
CA ASP A 370 -22.66 -18.25 54.07
C ASP A 370 -22.11 -17.56 55.33
N PHE A 371 -20.78 -17.60 55.56
CA PHE A 371 -20.12 -16.90 56.67
C PHE A 371 -19.89 -15.40 56.42
N HIS A 372 -19.84 -14.95 55.16
CA HIS A 372 -19.59 -13.56 54.77
C HIS A 372 -20.76 -12.95 53.98
N PRO A 373 -21.94 -12.76 54.62
CA PRO A 373 -23.16 -12.35 53.92
C PRO A 373 -23.06 -10.98 53.24
N ALA A 374 -22.29 -10.04 53.80
CA ALA A 374 -22.09 -8.71 53.21
C ALA A 374 -21.33 -8.78 51.88
N ILE A 375 -20.31 -9.64 51.79
CA ILE A 375 -19.54 -9.87 50.56
C ILE A 375 -20.43 -10.57 49.52
N ALA A 376 -21.19 -11.59 49.94
CA ALA A 376 -22.14 -12.28 49.07
C ALA A 376 -23.17 -11.30 48.48
N ASP A 377 -23.78 -10.44 49.30
CA ASP A 377 -24.75 -9.46 48.83
C ASP A 377 -24.12 -8.44 47.86
N ALA A 378 -22.90 -7.97 48.12
CA ALA A 378 -22.21 -7.04 47.24
C ALA A 378 -21.92 -7.64 45.85
N ILE A 379 -21.41 -8.88 45.82
CA ILE A 379 -21.14 -9.62 44.58
C ILE A 379 -22.45 -9.84 43.80
N LEU A 380 -23.52 -10.28 44.48
CA LEU A 380 -24.82 -10.51 43.87
C LEU A 380 -25.45 -9.23 43.33
N ASP A 381 -25.36 -8.12 44.06
CA ASP A 381 -25.92 -6.83 43.62
C ASP A 381 -25.19 -6.33 42.37
N LYS A 382 -23.86 -6.49 42.29
CA LYS A 382 -23.10 -6.19 41.07
C LYS A 382 -23.53 -7.09 39.91
N ALA A 383 -23.64 -8.40 40.12
CA ALA A 383 -24.07 -9.34 39.06
C ALA A 383 -25.52 -9.08 38.58
N ILE A 384 -26.42 -8.67 39.48
CA ILE A 384 -27.79 -8.29 39.11
C ILE A 384 -27.82 -6.96 38.35
N GLN A 385 -26.98 -5.99 38.72
CA GLN A 385 -26.84 -4.74 37.96
C GLN A 385 -26.32 -5.01 36.55
N ALA A 386 -25.29 -5.85 36.42
CA ALA A 386 -24.76 -6.33 35.16
C ALA A 386 -25.86 -6.98 34.29
N PHE A 387 -26.61 -7.93 34.87
CA PHE A 387 -27.73 -8.58 34.20
C PHE A 387 -28.81 -7.60 33.73
N LYS A 388 -29.21 -6.65 34.58
CA LYS A 388 -30.21 -5.62 34.22
C LYS A 388 -29.70 -4.70 33.11
N ALA A 389 -28.43 -4.30 33.15
CA ALA A 389 -27.81 -3.50 32.11
C ALA A 389 -27.76 -4.26 30.78
N ALA A 390 -27.40 -5.55 30.82
CA ALA A 390 -27.38 -6.43 29.66
C ALA A 390 -28.77 -6.69 29.07
N GLU A 391 -29.80 -6.92 29.89
CA GLU A 391 -31.20 -7.03 29.46
C GLU A 391 -31.71 -5.73 28.84
N ALA A 392 -31.42 -4.58 29.46
CA ALA A 392 -31.78 -3.28 28.91
C ALA A 392 -31.08 -3.02 27.56
N ALA A 393 -29.80 -3.38 27.46
CA ALA A 393 -29.04 -3.34 26.21
C ALA A 393 -29.61 -4.31 25.18
N ARG A 394 -29.97 -5.55 25.56
CA ARG A 394 -30.62 -6.54 24.68
C ARG A 394 -31.95 -6.01 24.15
N HIS A 395 -32.80 -5.44 25.00
CA HIS A 395 -34.05 -4.82 24.56
C HIS A 395 -33.84 -3.63 23.63
N ALA A 396 -32.86 -2.76 23.93
CA ALA A 396 -32.49 -1.67 23.04
C ALA A 396 -31.97 -2.20 21.68
N ARG A 397 -31.13 -3.25 21.71
CA ARG A 397 -30.61 -3.95 20.53
C ARG A 397 -31.72 -4.62 19.72
N GLU A 398 -32.68 -5.29 20.35
CA GLU A 398 -33.84 -5.89 19.67
C GLU A 398 -34.77 -4.85 19.06
N LEU A 399 -34.95 -3.69 19.72
CA LEU A 399 -35.68 -2.54 19.17
C LEU A 399 -35.00 -1.98 17.91
N VAL A 400 -33.66 -1.90 17.92
CA VAL A 400 -32.86 -1.48 16.76
C VAL A 400 -32.85 -2.57 15.67
N ARG A 401 -32.73 -3.85 16.04
CA ARG A 401 -32.75 -5.00 15.13
C ARG A 401 -34.11 -5.14 14.44
N ARG A 402 -35.22 -4.92 15.13
CA ARG A 402 -36.57 -4.87 14.52
C ARG A 402 -36.73 -3.71 13.53
N LYS A 403 -36.03 -2.58 13.73
CA LYS A 403 -35.94 -1.52 12.71
C LYS A 403 -35.06 -1.94 11.52
N SER A 404 -33.95 -2.64 11.77
CA SER A 404 -33.01 -3.14 10.75
C SER A 404 -33.48 -4.38 9.97
N VAL A 405 -34.46 -5.16 10.43
CA VAL A 405 -35.00 -6.28 9.62
C VAL A 405 -35.88 -5.79 8.46
N LEU A 406 -36.47 -4.60 8.59
CA LEU A 406 -37.25 -3.95 7.53
C LEU A 406 -36.40 -3.12 6.55
N GLU A 407 -35.15 -2.79 6.92
CA GLU A 407 -34.20 -2.07 6.07
C GLU A 407 -32.85 -2.80 6.10
N SER A 408 -32.44 -3.41 4.98
CA SER A 408 -31.08 -3.97 4.82
C SER A 408 -30.06 -2.95 5.34
N SER A 409 -29.45 -3.20 6.50
CA SER A 409 -28.64 -2.17 7.18
C SER A 409 -27.57 -1.68 6.21
N PRO A 410 -27.61 -0.41 5.77
CA PRO A 410 -26.63 0.09 4.84
C PRO A 410 -25.26 0.03 5.51
N LEU A 411 -24.27 -0.47 4.79
CA LEU A 411 -22.87 -0.37 5.21
C LEU A 411 -22.58 1.08 5.62
N PRO A 412 -21.72 1.32 6.63
CA PRO A 412 -21.38 2.68 7.03
C PRO A 412 -20.98 3.49 5.80
N GLY A 413 -21.62 4.63 5.53
CA GLY A 413 -21.41 5.38 4.28
C GLY A 413 -19.96 5.84 4.04
N LYS A 414 -19.11 5.75 5.07
CA LYS A 414 -17.67 6.04 5.00
C LYS A 414 -16.79 4.83 4.61
N LEU A 415 -17.30 3.60 4.75
CA LEU A 415 -16.58 2.37 4.40
C LEU A 415 -16.43 2.28 2.88
N ALA A 416 -15.19 2.15 2.42
CA ALA A 416 -14.88 1.79 1.04
C ALA A 416 -14.58 0.28 0.99
N ASP A 417 -15.61 -0.53 0.74
CA ASP A 417 -15.54 -2.00 0.75
C ASP A 417 -14.68 -2.56 -0.39
N CYS A 418 -14.24 -3.81 -0.28
CA CYS A 418 -13.62 -4.59 -1.35
C CYS A 418 -14.67 -5.37 -2.16
N SER A 419 -14.31 -5.82 -3.37
CA SER A 419 -15.24 -6.59 -4.21
C SER A 419 -15.29 -8.07 -3.85
N SER A 420 -14.23 -8.64 -3.27
CA SER A 420 -14.25 -10.00 -2.76
C SER A 420 -15.21 -10.13 -1.58
N ARG A 421 -15.84 -11.29 -1.50
CA ARG A 421 -16.72 -11.70 -0.41
C ARG A 421 -16.12 -12.83 0.42
N ASP A 422 -14.93 -13.30 0.06
CA ASP A 422 -14.20 -14.29 0.84
C ASP A 422 -13.43 -13.58 1.97
N PRO A 423 -13.81 -13.78 3.25
CA PRO A 423 -13.15 -13.14 4.36
C PRO A 423 -11.66 -13.48 4.49
N ALA A 424 -11.24 -14.65 3.99
CA ALA A 424 -9.86 -15.13 4.14
C ALA A 424 -8.84 -14.32 3.32
N GLU A 425 -9.22 -13.88 2.12
CA GLU A 425 -8.39 -13.00 1.30
C GLU A 425 -8.72 -11.51 1.48
N SER A 426 -9.80 -11.20 2.21
CA SER A 426 -10.25 -9.83 2.39
C SER A 426 -9.58 -9.17 3.59
N GLU A 427 -9.14 -7.93 3.38
CA GLU A 427 -8.44 -7.10 4.34
C GLU A 427 -9.21 -5.81 4.56
N ILE A 428 -9.06 -5.16 5.71
CA ILE A 428 -9.62 -3.84 5.97
C ILE A 428 -8.58 -2.97 6.63
N TYR A 429 -8.37 -1.78 6.07
CA TYR A 429 -7.47 -0.77 6.58
C TYR A 429 -8.26 0.27 7.37
N ILE A 430 -7.96 0.39 8.65
CA ILE A 430 -8.53 1.42 9.52
C ILE A 430 -7.55 2.60 9.52
N VAL A 431 -7.99 3.73 8.97
CA VAL A 431 -7.13 4.91 8.72
C VAL A 431 -7.58 6.16 9.47
N GLU A 432 -6.64 7.02 9.84
CA GLU A 432 -6.92 8.29 10.50
C GLU A 432 -7.34 9.38 9.51
N GLY A 433 -8.49 10.04 9.78
CA GLY A 433 -9.01 11.18 9.04
C GLY A 433 -9.73 10.84 7.72
N ASP A 434 -10.49 11.81 7.21
CA ASP A 434 -11.02 11.79 5.82
C ASP A 434 -9.90 12.08 4.78
N SER A 435 -8.63 12.03 5.20
CA SER A 435 -7.49 12.62 4.52
C SER A 435 -7.06 11.77 3.34
N ALA A 436 -7.81 11.89 2.25
CA ALA A 436 -7.41 11.47 0.92
C ALA A 436 -8.45 11.80 -0.17
N GLY A 437 -8.98 13.02 -0.29
CA GLY A 437 -9.79 13.35 -1.47
C GLY A 437 -10.35 14.77 -1.54
N GLY A 438 -9.83 15.58 -2.45
CA GLY A 438 -10.51 16.81 -2.86
C GLY A 438 -11.65 16.50 -3.82
N CYS A 439 -12.74 17.25 -3.76
CA CYS A 439 -13.97 17.01 -4.53
C CYS A 439 -14.46 18.32 -5.19
N PHE A 440 -15.29 18.23 -6.22
CA PHE A 440 -15.82 19.36 -7.00
C PHE A 440 -17.29 19.61 -6.75
N HIS A 441 -17.77 20.83 -7.01
CA HIS A 441 -19.20 21.09 -7.07
C HIS A 441 -19.87 20.24 -8.17
N GLY A 442 -21.08 19.78 -7.92
CA GLY A 442 -21.78 18.88 -8.86
C GLY A 442 -22.00 19.44 -10.27
N ASP A 443 -22.00 20.77 -10.41
CA ASP A 443 -22.20 21.45 -11.70
C ASP A 443 -20.89 21.76 -12.43
N THR A 444 -19.73 21.39 -11.86
CA THR A 444 -18.43 21.55 -12.53
C THR A 444 -18.35 20.64 -13.76
N LEU A 445 -17.99 21.21 -14.91
CA LEU A 445 -17.97 20.51 -16.20
C LEU A 445 -16.64 19.79 -16.45
N VAL A 446 -16.71 18.51 -16.85
CA VAL A 446 -15.58 17.70 -17.29
C VAL A 446 -15.51 17.69 -18.82
N ALA A 447 -14.31 17.87 -19.38
CA ALA A 447 -14.11 17.81 -20.83
C ALA A 447 -14.08 16.35 -21.31
N LEU A 448 -15.09 15.95 -22.09
CA LEU A 448 -15.19 14.58 -22.62
C LEU A 448 -14.67 14.50 -24.06
N VAL A 449 -14.15 13.33 -24.41
CA VAL A 449 -13.62 13.05 -25.77
C VAL A 449 -14.71 12.83 -26.82
N ASP A 450 -15.97 12.73 -26.40
CA ASP A 450 -17.13 12.67 -27.32
C ASP A 450 -17.56 14.07 -27.83
N GLY A 451 -16.82 15.11 -27.45
CA GLY A 451 -17.05 16.50 -27.82
C GLY A 451 -18.06 17.23 -26.92
N ARG A 452 -18.59 16.56 -25.89
CA ARG A 452 -19.47 17.17 -24.89
C ARG A 452 -18.68 17.61 -23.66
N SER A 453 -19.23 18.58 -22.93
CA SER A 453 -18.79 18.93 -21.58
C SER A 453 -19.97 18.67 -20.65
N LEU A 454 -19.83 17.70 -19.74
CA LEU A 454 -20.90 17.31 -18.82
C LEU A 454 -20.51 17.62 -17.39
N SER A 455 -21.50 18.01 -16.59
CA SER A 455 -21.33 18.18 -15.15
C SER A 455 -21.15 16.83 -14.45
N PHE A 456 -20.56 16.82 -13.25
CA PHE A 456 -20.47 15.60 -12.45
C PHE A 456 -21.85 14.97 -12.22
N LYS A 457 -22.90 15.76 -11.97
CA LYS A 457 -24.28 15.25 -11.81
C LYS A 457 -24.80 14.55 -13.08
N GLU A 458 -24.55 15.12 -14.25
CA GLU A 458 -24.94 14.53 -15.53
C GLU A 458 -24.17 13.24 -15.82
N ILE A 459 -22.87 13.20 -15.52
CA ILE A 459 -22.05 11.99 -15.67
C ILE A 459 -22.57 10.88 -14.74
N VAL A 460 -22.92 11.20 -13.49
CA VAL A 460 -23.55 10.24 -12.56
C VAL A 460 -24.87 9.69 -13.13
N ALA A 461 -25.72 10.57 -13.66
CA ALA A 461 -27.02 10.19 -14.22
C ALA A 461 -26.89 9.36 -15.50
N GLU A 462 -26.03 9.76 -16.44
CA GLU A 462 -25.77 9.03 -17.69
C GLU A 462 -25.09 7.68 -17.42
N GLN A 463 -24.20 7.58 -16.43
CA GLN A 463 -23.56 6.31 -16.09
C GLN A 463 -24.49 5.34 -15.34
N ALA A 464 -25.46 5.85 -14.56
CA ALA A 464 -26.49 5.02 -13.92
C ALA A 464 -27.39 4.28 -14.93
N ILE A 465 -27.53 4.81 -16.14
CA ILE A 465 -28.24 4.15 -17.26
C ILE A 465 -27.31 3.34 -18.18
N GLY A 466 -26.06 3.11 -17.77
CA GLY A 466 -25.10 2.24 -18.45
C GLY A 466 -24.26 2.92 -19.55
N LYS A 467 -24.23 4.25 -19.63
CA LYS A 467 -23.41 4.97 -20.62
C LYS A 467 -21.97 5.13 -20.14
N GLU A 468 -21.00 4.90 -21.03
CA GLU A 468 -19.57 5.06 -20.74
C GLU A 468 -19.04 6.44 -21.17
N HIS A 469 -18.22 7.04 -20.31
CA HIS A 469 -17.60 8.36 -20.52
C HIS A 469 -16.09 8.27 -20.50
N PHE A 470 -15.43 9.13 -21.27
CA PHE A 470 -13.98 9.17 -21.41
C PHE A 470 -13.50 10.62 -21.41
N CYS A 471 -12.40 10.89 -20.72
CA CYS A 471 -11.84 12.23 -20.55
C CYS A 471 -10.37 12.32 -20.96
N TYR A 472 -9.89 13.56 -21.11
CA TYR A 472 -8.48 13.85 -21.35
C TYR A 472 -7.65 13.75 -20.08
N THR A 473 -6.44 13.22 -20.19
CA THR A 473 -5.51 13.04 -19.06
C THR A 473 -4.07 13.33 -19.49
N ILE A 474 -3.18 13.62 -18.53
CA ILE A 474 -1.73 13.67 -18.72
C ILE A 474 -1.13 12.38 -18.18
N ARG A 475 -0.36 11.66 -19.00
CA ARG A 475 0.30 10.42 -18.60
C ARG A 475 1.56 10.69 -17.78
N ASN A 476 2.09 9.67 -17.11
CA ASN A 476 3.31 9.78 -16.28
C ASN A 476 4.53 10.29 -17.04
N ASP A 477 4.52 10.10 -18.36
CA ASP A 477 5.57 10.58 -19.24
C ASP A 477 5.35 12.04 -19.70
N GLY A 478 4.29 12.73 -19.24
CA GLY A 478 3.97 14.10 -19.59
C GLY A 478 3.22 14.27 -20.93
N THR A 479 2.87 13.18 -21.62
CA THR A 479 2.07 13.25 -22.86
C THR A 479 0.57 13.27 -22.57
N ILE A 480 -0.21 13.89 -23.46
CA ILE A 480 -1.68 13.86 -23.39
C ILE A 480 -2.23 12.48 -23.80
N GLY A 481 -3.26 12.02 -23.10
CA GLY A 481 -3.92 10.74 -23.33
C GLY A 481 -5.43 10.80 -23.07
N VAL A 482 -6.10 9.68 -23.29
CA VAL A 482 -7.53 9.46 -23.04
C VAL A 482 -7.69 8.32 -22.05
N GLU A 483 -8.62 8.44 -21.11
CA GLU A 483 -8.96 7.39 -20.16
C GLU A 483 -10.46 7.32 -19.89
N ARG A 484 -10.92 6.15 -19.45
CA ARG A 484 -12.31 5.92 -19.07
C ARG A 484 -12.60 6.50 -17.70
N ILE A 485 -13.72 7.21 -17.59
CA ILE A 485 -14.28 7.65 -16.32
C ILE A 485 -15.00 6.48 -15.66
N ILE A 486 -14.68 6.21 -14.39
CA ILE A 486 -15.35 5.21 -13.57
C ILE A 486 -15.86 5.83 -12.26
N ASN A 487 -16.85 5.18 -11.66
CA ASN A 487 -17.39 5.50 -10.32
C ASN A 487 -17.73 6.98 -10.05
N PRO A 488 -18.38 7.72 -10.98
CA PRO A 488 -18.85 9.06 -10.71
C PRO A 488 -19.86 9.01 -9.57
N ARG A 489 -19.70 9.85 -8.54
CA ARG A 489 -20.60 9.87 -7.39
C ARG A 489 -20.52 11.18 -6.61
N MET A 490 -21.56 11.45 -5.83
CA MET A 490 -21.48 12.40 -4.73
C MET A 490 -20.59 11.82 -3.63
N THR A 491 -19.60 12.56 -3.17
CA THR A 491 -18.61 12.13 -2.18
C THR A 491 -18.89 12.68 -0.79
N LYS A 492 -19.35 13.94 -0.69
CA LYS A 492 -19.76 14.58 0.57
C LYS A 492 -20.93 15.51 0.32
N ALA A 493 -21.90 15.51 1.23
CA ALA A 493 -22.96 16.50 1.26
C ALA A 493 -22.55 17.70 2.14
N ASN A 494 -22.98 18.91 1.79
CA ASN A 494 -22.72 20.15 2.54
C ASN A 494 -21.22 20.37 2.90
N ALA A 495 -20.32 20.26 1.92
CA ALA A 495 -18.90 20.52 2.14
C ALA A 495 -18.55 22.01 2.02
N GLU A 496 -17.55 22.45 2.79
CA GLU A 496 -16.92 23.75 2.59
C GLU A 496 -16.14 23.78 1.27
N VAL A 497 -16.33 24.85 0.50
CA VAL A 497 -15.73 24.99 -0.84
C VAL A 497 -15.12 26.36 -1.03
N ILE A 498 -14.18 26.42 -1.97
CA ILE A 498 -13.61 27.65 -2.51
C ILE A 498 -13.93 27.75 -3.99
N LYS A 499 -14.04 28.99 -4.45
CA LYS A 499 -14.20 29.35 -5.86
C LYS A 499 -12.86 29.84 -6.37
N VAL A 500 -12.31 29.13 -7.34
CA VAL A 500 -11.09 29.49 -8.08
C VAL A 500 -11.52 30.14 -9.39
N THR A 501 -11.16 31.40 -9.60
CA THR A 501 -11.42 32.13 -10.85
C THR A 501 -10.17 32.12 -11.71
N LEU A 502 -10.30 31.67 -12.95
CA LEU A 502 -9.22 31.66 -13.94
C LEU A 502 -9.21 32.96 -14.76
N ASP A 503 -8.08 33.25 -15.39
CA ASP A 503 -7.86 34.41 -16.28
C ASP A 503 -8.72 34.42 -17.54
N ASN A 504 -9.16 33.25 -18.01
CA ASN A 504 -10.15 33.11 -19.09
C ASN A 504 -11.59 33.40 -18.66
N GLY A 505 -11.81 33.79 -17.39
CA GLY A 505 -13.12 34.12 -16.82
C GLY A 505 -13.92 32.91 -16.31
N GLU A 506 -13.42 31.69 -16.50
CA GLU A 506 -14.04 30.47 -15.97
C GLU A 506 -13.88 30.37 -14.44
N THR A 507 -14.85 29.73 -13.79
CA THR A 507 -14.84 29.57 -12.33
C THR A 507 -15.02 28.12 -11.92
N ILE A 508 -14.16 27.63 -11.03
CA ILE A 508 -14.14 26.26 -10.55
C ILE A 508 -14.42 26.26 -9.05
N VAL A 509 -15.49 25.58 -8.62
CA VAL A 509 -15.85 25.44 -7.22
C VAL A 509 -15.44 24.06 -6.72
N CYS A 510 -14.55 24.01 -5.74
CA CYS A 510 -13.99 22.76 -5.22
C CYS A 510 -13.66 22.85 -3.73
N THR A 511 -13.44 21.71 -3.08
CA THR A 511 -12.97 21.68 -1.69
C THR A 511 -11.57 22.30 -1.57
N PRO A 512 -11.22 23.01 -0.48
CA PRO A 512 -9.92 23.67 -0.30
C PRO A 512 -8.69 22.77 -0.54
N ALA A 513 -8.81 21.46 -0.23
CA ALA A 513 -7.73 20.49 -0.37
C ALA A 513 -7.57 19.90 -1.79
N HIS A 514 -8.43 20.26 -2.75
CA HIS A 514 -8.38 19.71 -4.11
C HIS A 514 -7.10 20.14 -4.83
N ARG A 515 -6.42 19.23 -5.54
CA ARG A 515 -5.10 19.50 -6.14
C ARG A 515 -5.21 19.82 -7.63
N PHE A 516 -4.64 20.95 -8.03
CA PHE A 516 -4.49 21.37 -9.42
C PHE A 516 -3.10 21.03 -9.93
N MET A 517 -3.00 20.61 -11.20
CA MET A 517 -1.72 20.33 -11.85
C MET A 517 -1.08 21.65 -12.32
N LEU A 518 0.17 21.89 -11.94
CA LEU A 518 0.98 23.00 -12.41
C LEU A 518 1.65 22.65 -13.75
N ARG A 519 2.12 23.67 -14.48
CA ARG A 519 2.75 23.50 -15.81
C ARG A 519 4.01 22.62 -15.81
N ASP A 520 4.66 22.46 -14.67
CA ASP A 520 5.82 21.58 -14.49
C ASP A 520 5.43 20.11 -14.19
N GLY A 521 4.13 19.81 -14.09
CA GLY A 521 3.57 18.50 -13.78
C GLY A 521 3.39 18.23 -12.28
N SER A 522 3.82 19.14 -11.40
CA SER A 522 3.60 19.02 -9.95
C SER A 522 2.16 19.40 -9.58
N TYR A 523 1.76 19.15 -8.33
CA TYR A 523 0.41 19.42 -7.84
C TYR A 523 0.40 20.37 -6.65
N LYS A 524 -0.56 21.30 -6.64
CA LYS A 524 -0.76 22.26 -5.53
C LYS A 524 -2.22 22.27 -5.10
N GLN A 525 -2.48 22.32 -3.80
CA GLN A 525 -3.85 22.38 -3.28
C GLN A 525 -4.50 23.73 -3.59
N ALA A 526 -5.80 23.69 -3.84
CA ALA A 526 -6.60 24.83 -4.26
C ALA A 526 -6.55 25.99 -3.25
N ALA A 527 -6.50 25.69 -1.94
CA ALA A 527 -6.38 26.70 -0.89
C ALA A 527 -5.04 27.46 -0.88
N PHE A 528 -3.98 26.87 -1.45
CA PHE A 528 -2.63 27.43 -1.47
C PHE A 528 -2.20 27.94 -2.84
N LEU A 529 -3.10 27.86 -3.82
CA LEU A 529 -2.88 28.45 -5.12
C LEU A 529 -2.75 29.99 -4.99
N THR A 530 -1.94 30.60 -5.84
CA THR A 530 -1.73 32.05 -5.90
C THR A 530 -1.81 32.53 -7.36
N PRO A 531 -2.01 33.83 -7.61
CA PRO A 531 -1.99 34.38 -8.97
C PRO A 531 -0.68 34.17 -9.73
N ASP A 532 0.40 33.78 -9.05
CA ASP A 532 1.69 33.46 -9.67
C ASP A 532 1.81 32.02 -10.15
N ASP A 533 0.91 31.13 -9.72
CA ASP A 533 0.90 29.74 -10.18
C ASP A 533 0.33 29.65 -11.60
N SER A 534 1.01 28.88 -12.46
CA SER A 534 0.55 28.57 -13.82
C SER A 534 0.06 27.14 -13.89
N LEU A 535 -1.21 26.96 -14.24
CA LEU A 535 -1.85 25.64 -14.31
C LEU A 535 -1.56 24.93 -15.63
N MET A 536 -1.58 23.59 -15.61
CA MET A 536 -1.42 22.77 -16.82
C MET A 536 -2.66 22.91 -17.72
N PRO A 537 -2.51 23.38 -18.98
CA PRO A 537 -3.65 23.69 -19.83
C PRO A 537 -4.08 22.53 -20.74
N LEU A 538 -5.38 22.47 -21.04
CA LEU A 538 -5.93 21.68 -22.14
C LEU A 538 -6.21 22.60 -23.33
N TYR A 539 -5.42 22.48 -24.41
CA TYR A 539 -5.70 23.17 -25.67
C TYR A 539 -6.33 22.22 -26.68
N GLN A 540 -7.41 22.67 -27.30
CA GLN A 540 -8.15 21.95 -28.33
C GLN A 540 -8.34 22.83 -29.57
N GLN A 541 -8.33 22.23 -30.75
CA GLN A 541 -8.67 22.91 -32.00
C GLN A 541 -9.32 21.93 -32.99
N ILE A 542 -9.90 22.47 -34.06
CA ILE A 542 -10.41 21.67 -35.17
C ILE A 542 -9.38 21.70 -36.29
N SER A 543 -9.11 20.52 -36.86
CA SER A 543 -8.15 20.36 -37.94
C SER A 543 -8.62 21.08 -39.20
N ASP A 544 -7.75 21.92 -39.76
CA ASP A 544 -7.93 22.57 -41.05
C ASP A 544 -6.80 22.14 -41.99
N ILE A 545 -7.17 21.69 -43.18
CA ILE A 545 -6.25 21.25 -44.24
C ILE A 545 -5.41 22.39 -44.82
N ASN A 546 -5.79 23.65 -44.55
CA ASN A 546 -4.97 24.81 -44.90
C ASN A 546 -3.72 24.94 -44.01
N ASN A 547 -3.68 24.25 -42.85
CA ASN A 547 -2.53 24.26 -41.95
C ASN A 547 -1.48 23.22 -42.37
N LEU A 548 -0.21 23.63 -42.35
CA LEU A 548 0.92 22.74 -42.70
C LEU A 548 0.93 21.46 -41.84
N GLY A 549 0.95 20.30 -42.51
CA GLY A 549 1.03 18.99 -41.87
C GLY A 549 -0.30 18.33 -41.52
N ILE A 550 -1.45 19.00 -41.74
CA ILE A 550 -2.78 18.44 -41.49
C ILE A 550 -3.36 17.86 -42.79
N THR A 551 -3.60 16.53 -42.82
CA THR A 551 -4.09 15.82 -44.01
C THR A 551 -5.61 15.58 -44.02
N ILE A 552 -6.30 15.84 -42.91
CA ILE A 552 -7.74 15.59 -42.73
C ILE A 552 -8.44 16.80 -42.10
N ASN A 553 -9.60 17.19 -42.65
CA ASN A 553 -10.37 18.37 -42.22
C ASN A 553 -11.53 17.99 -41.29
N GLY A 554 -11.78 18.83 -40.28
CA GLY A 554 -12.95 18.76 -39.41
C GLY A 554 -12.86 17.74 -38.27
N TYR A 555 -11.66 17.25 -37.96
CA TYR A 555 -11.40 16.38 -36.82
C TYR A 555 -10.92 17.21 -35.63
N GLU A 556 -11.25 16.78 -34.43
CA GLU A 556 -10.72 17.40 -33.21
C GLU A 556 -9.25 17.04 -33.01
N MET A 557 -8.48 18.04 -32.58
CA MET A 557 -7.08 17.92 -32.21
C MET A 557 -6.85 18.50 -30.82
N VAL A 558 -5.92 17.89 -30.08
CA VAL A 558 -5.49 18.34 -28.76
C VAL A 558 -3.98 18.56 -28.74
N TRP A 559 -3.54 19.55 -27.98
CA TRP A 559 -2.13 19.87 -27.85
C TRP A 559 -1.43 18.90 -26.90
N ASN A 560 -0.29 18.34 -27.32
CA ASN A 560 0.56 17.57 -26.45
C ASN A 560 1.62 18.48 -25.80
N PRO A 561 1.57 18.70 -24.47
CA PRO A 561 2.46 19.65 -23.80
C PRO A 561 3.93 19.20 -23.78
N ARG A 562 4.21 17.89 -23.97
CA ARG A 562 5.58 17.37 -24.00
C ARG A 562 6.24 17.48 -25.37
N SER A 563 5.51 17.15 -26.44
CA SER A 563 6.05 17.15 -27.81
C SER A 563 5.85 18.47 -28.54
N ASP A 564 5.16 19.44 -27.93
CA ASP A 564 4.86 20.76 -28.49
C ASP A 564 4.18 20.65 -29.87
N SER A 565 3.22 19.73 -29.98
CA SER A 565 2.56 19.38 -31.24
C SER A 565 1.09 19.03 -31.08
N TRP A 566 0.31 19.27 -32.13
CA TRP A 566 -1.10 18.92 -32.20
C TRP A 566 -1.29 17.45 -32.57
N LEU A 567 -2.09 16.72 -31.79
CA LEU A 567 -2.45 15.33 -32.03
C LEU A 567 -3.95 15.21 -32.28
N PHE A 568 -4.38 14.30 -33.15
CA PHE A 568 -5.80 14.06 -33.38
C PHE A 568 -6.43 13.26 -32.23
N THR A 569 -7.59 13.67 -31.72
CA THR A 569 -8.22 12.97 -30.59
C THR A 569 -8.57 11.51 -30.92
N HIS A 570 -9.04 11.23 -32.14
CA HIS A 570 -9.36 9.86 -32.56
C HIS A 570 -8.14 8.94 -32.61
N THR A 571 -6.92 9.47 -32.81
CA THR A 571 -5.71 8.63 -32.74
C THR A 571 -5.33 8.31 -31.30
N LEU A 572 -5.62 9.20 -30.35
CA LEU A 572 -5.48 8.92 -28.92
C LEU A 572 -6.48 7.87 -28.45
N ALA A 573 -7.74 7.95 -28.91
CA ALA A 573 -8.78 6.97 -28.61
C ALA A 573 -8.51 5.60 -29.26
N ASP A 574 -7.99 5.57 -30.50
CA ASP A 574 -7.53 4.33 -31.13
C ASP A 574 -6.35 3.70 -30.37
N TRP A 575 -5.39 4.53 -29.93
CA TRP A 575 -4.28 4.05 -29.11
C TRP A 575 -4.77 3.45 -27.80
N TYR A 576 -5.75 4.08 -27.15
CA TYR A 576 -6.38 3.58 -25.93
C TYR A 576 -6.97 2.18 -26.12
N ASN A 577 -7.78 1.96 -27.16
CA ASN A 577 -8.37 0.64 -27.46
C ASN A 577 -7.31 -0.43 -27.73
N ARG A 578 -6.24 -0.07 -28.45
CA ARG A 578 -5.12 -0.98 -28.72
C ARG A 578 -4.34 -1.34 -27.45
N TYR A 579 -4.16 -0.39 -26.55
CA TYR A 579 -3.50 -0.61 -25.27
C TYR A 579 -4.28 -1.59 -24.40
N LEU A 580 -5.62 -1.49 -24.39
CA LEU A 580 -6.50 -2.43 -23.68
C LEU A 580 -6.74 -3.76 -24.39
N GLY A 581 -6.17 -3.95 -25.59
CA GLY A 581 -6.33 -5.19 -26.36
C GLY A 581 -7.74 -5.40 -26.92
N VAL A 582 -8.55 -4.33 -27.06
CA VAL A 582 -9.91 -4.41 -27.65
C VAL A 582 -9.84 -4.89 -29.10
N TYR A 583 -8.81 -4.47 -29.83
CA TYR A 583 -8.45 -4.95 -31.16
C TYR A 583 -6.94 -4.78 -31.40
N GLN A 584 -6.39 -5.55 -32.33
CA GLN A 584 -4.99 -5.54 -32.75
C GLN A 584 -4.79 -4.78 -34.07
N LEU A 585 -3.54 -4.43 -34.40
CA LEU A 585 -3.20 -3.80 -35.69
C LEU A 585 -3.58 -4.68 -36.88
N THR A 586 -3.57 -6.00 -36.69
CA THR A 586 -3.93 -7.00 -37.72
C THR A 586 -5.42 -7.02 -38.05
N ASP A 587 -6.27 -6.42 -37.22
CA ASP A 587 -7.73 -6.43 -37.42
C ASP A 587 -8.19 -5.39 -38.46
N GLY A 588 -7.30 -4.46 -38.83
CA GLY A 588 -7.56 -3.49 -39.89
C GLY A 588 -6.70 -2.23 -39.83
N GLU A 589 -6.33 -1.72 -41.00
CA GLU A 589 -5.50 -0.52 -41.13
C GLU A 589 -6.30 0.78 -40.94
N HIS A 590 -7.63 0.76 -41.08
CA HIS A 590 -8.47 1.94 -41.01
C HIS A 590 -9.27 2.01 -39.70
N CYS A 591 -9.10 3.10 -38.95
CA CYS A 591 -9.97 3.45 -37.82
C CYS A 591 -11.19 4.24 -38.34
N HIS A 592 -12.39 3.83 -37.93
CA HIS A 592 -13.65 4.40 -38.39
C HIS A 592 -14.61 4.65 -37.23
N HIS A 593 -15.27 5.82 -37.22
CA HIS A 593 -16.35 6.16 -36.29
C HIS A 593 -17.62 5.40 -36.64
N ILE A 594 -18.15 4.59 -35.73
CA ILE A 594 -19.34 3.74 -35.96
C ILE A 594 -20.57 4.61 -36.31
N ASP A 595 -20.72 5.76 -35.65
CA ASP A 595 -21.81 6.71 -35.87
C ASP A 595 -21.57 7.74 -37.00
N PHE A 596 -20.44 7.66 -37.70
CA PHE A 596 -19.99 8.61 -38.74
C PHE A 596 -19.77 10.07 -38.23
N ASN A 597 -19.81 10.31 -36.92
CA ASN A 597 -19.54 11.60 -36.31
C ASN A 597 -18.05 11.73 -35.93
N LYS A 598 -17.33 12.53 -36.71
CA LYS A 598 -15.88 12.78 -36.57
C LYS A 598 -15.45 13.40 -35.23
N ARG A 599 -16.41 13.93 -34.47
CA ARG A 599 -16.18 14.58 -33.17
C ARG A 599 -16.48 13.68 -31.99
N ASN A 600 -17.20 12.57 -32.20
CA ASN A 600 -17.45 11.60 -31.16
C ASN A 600 -16.26 10.64 -31.06
N ASN A 601 -15.18 11.07 -30.40
CA ASN A 601 -13.97 10.27 -30.25
C ASN A 601 -14.01 9.36 -29.03
N ASN A 602 -15.22 9.01 -28.55
CA ASN A 602 -15.38 7.97 -27.55
C ASN A 602 -14.73 6.68 -28.06
N PRO A 603 -13.81 6.04 -27.31
CA PRO A 603 -13.21 4.78 -27.72
C PRO A 603 -14.22 3.70 -28.08
N THR A 604 -15.43 3.68 -27.49
CA THR A 604 -16.49 2.73 -27.87
C THR A 604 -17.14 3.01 -29.23
N ASN A 605 -16.95 4.23 -29.77
CA ASN A 605 -17.44 4.63 -31.09
C ASN A 605 -16.41 4.40 -32.21
N LEU A 606 -15.25 3.81 -31.90
CA LEU A 606 -14.20 3.52 -32.89
C LEU A 606 -14.09 2.03 -33.15
N GLN A 607 -13.96 1.68 -34.43
CA GLN A 607 -13.65 0.32 -34.86
C GLN A 607 -12.54 0.33 -35.91
N ARG A 608 -11.70 -0.72 -35.91
CA ARG A 608 -10.75 -0.98 -36.99
C ARG A 608 -11.33 -1.93 -38.01
N LEU A 609 -11.21 -1.57 -39.28
CA LEU A 609 -11.71 -2.35 -40.40
C LEU A 609 -10.59 -2.58 -41.41
N SER A 610 -10.60 -3.76 -42.04
CA SER A 610 -9.81 -3.99 -43.25
C SER A 610 -10.23 -3.02 -44.36
N VAL A 611 -9.32 -2.76 -45.31
CA VAL A 611 -9.59 -1.89 -46.47
C VAL A 611 -10.87 -2.32 -47.19
N GLU A 612 -11.07 -3.63 -47.39
CA GLU A 612 -12.23 -4.19 -48.07
C GLU A 612 -13.53 -3.96 -47.28
N SER A 613 -13.53 -4.24 -45.98
CA SER A 613 -14.70 -4.09 -45.11
C SER A 613 -15.09 -2.62 -44.93
N HIS A 614 -14.10 -1.75 -44.77
CA HIS A 614 -14.31 -0.30 -44.72
C HIS A 614 -14.94 0.21 -46.02
N LEU A 615 -14.41 -0.19 -47.19
CA LEU A 615 -14.98 0.18 -48.49
C LEU A 615 -16.37 -0.43 -48.73
N ALA A 616 -16.65 -1.62 -48.21
CA ALA A 616 -17.95 -2.26 -48.29
C ALA A 616 -19.00 -1.52 -47.43
N LEU A 617 -18.62 -1.08 -46.23
CA LEU A 617 -19.47 -0.26 -45.34
C LEU A 617 -19.85 1.07 -46.01
N HIS A 618 -18.88 1.77 -46.61
CA HIS A 618 -19.15 3.00 -47.37
C HIS A 618 -19.99 2.75 -48.63
N ARG A 619 -19.87 1.58 -49.27
CA ARG A 619 -20.74 1.16 -50.39
C ARG A 619 -22.18 0.88 -49.93
N ALA A 620 -22.38 0.24 -48.79
CA ALA A 620 -23.71 -0.05 -48.25
C ALA A 620 -24.46 1.23 -47.81
N HIS A 621 -23.72 2.24 -47.34
CA HIS A 621 -24.26 3.54 -46.94
C HIS A 621 -24.12 4.62 -48.02
N ILE A 622 -24.00 4.24 -49.29
CA ILE A 622 -23.77 5.17 -50.40
C ILE A 622 -24.89 6.21 -50.53
N GLU A 623 -26.13 5.85 -50.20
CA GLU A 623 -27.28 6.77 -50.19
C GLU A 623 -27.21 7.86 -49.12
N LYS A 624 -26.61 7.55 -47.97
CA LYS A 624 -26.44 8.49 -46.85
C LYS A 624 -25.14 9.29 -46.95
N THR A 625 -24.24 8.93 -47.87
CA THR A 625 -22.89 9.52 -48.00
C THR A 625 -22.64 10.14 -49.39
N LEU A 626 -22.66 9.34 -50.46
CA LEU A 626 -22.25 9.75 -51.82
C LEU A 626 -23.40 10.08 -52.80
N HIS A 627 -24.61 9.54 -52.61
CA HIS A 627 -25.78 9.79 -53.47
C HIS A 627 -26.73 10.90 -52.95
N ARG A 628 -26.30 11.67 -51.95
CA ARG A 628 -27.00 12.89 -51.54
C ARG A 628 -26.95 13.91 -52.70
N GLN A 629 -28.04 14.61 -52.99
CA GLN A 629 -28.14 15.49 -54.19
C GLN A 629 -27.02 16.52 -54.27
N ASP A 630 -26.64 17.13 -53.15
CA ASP A 630 -25.54 18.09 -53.05
C ASP A 630 -24.15 17.45 -53.26
N VAL A 631 -23.99 16.17 -52.92
CA VAL A 631 -22.76 15.40 -53.12
C VAL A 631 -22.64 14.93 -54.57
N ILE A 632 -23.74 14.58 -55.22
CA ILE A 632 -23.79 14.27 -56.66
C ILE A 632 -23.40 15.51 -57.49
N GLU A 633 -23.92 16.68 -57.14
CA GLU A 633 -23.55 17.95 -57.78
C GLU A 633 -22.09 18.35 -57.51
N LYS A 634 -21.60 18.18 -56.27
CA LYS A 634 -20.18 18.34 -55.94
C LYS A 634 -19.30 17.39 -56.75
N SER A 635 -19.68 16.11 -56.84
CA SER A 635 -18.91 15.09 -57.58
C SER A 635 -18.90 15.36 -59.09
N ARG A 636 -20.00 15.86 -59.67
CA ARG A 636 -20.04 16.33 -61.07
C ARG A 636 -19.10 17.51 -61.32
N LYS A 637 -19.11 18.51 -60.43
CA LYS A 637 -18.20 19.67 -60.50
C LYS A 637 -16.73 19.27 -60.29
N THR A 638 -16.45 18.37 -59.35
CA THR A 638 -15.10 17.84 -59.09
C THR A 638 -14.57 17.01 -60.27
N ARG A 639 -15.40 16.17 -60.91
CA ARG A 639 -15.02 15.37 -62.10
C ARG A 639 -14.67 16.20 -63.33
N GLN A 640 -15.17 17.43 -63.42
CA GLN A 640 -14.83 18.39 -64.47
C GLN A 640 -13.60 19.25 -64.14
N GLY A 641 -13.10 19.18 -62.89
CA GLY A 641 -11.95 19.94 -62.40
C GLY A 641 -10.58 19.32 -62.76
N LYS A 642 -9.56 20.19 -62.91
CA LYS A 642 -8.18 19.80 -63.27
C LYS A 642 -7.55 18.78 -62.29
N GLU A 643 -7.87 18.87 -61.01
CA GLU A 643 -7.32 17.98 -59.98
C GLU A 643 -7.85 16.55 -60.02
N PHE A 644 -9.12 16.35 -60.37
CA PHE A 644 -9.69 15.00 -60.48
C PHE A 644 -9.09 14.23 -61.66
N ARG A 645 -8.82 14.93 -62.77
CA ARG A 645 -8.08 14.38 -63.92
C ARG A 645 -6.65 13.97 -63.54
N ALA A 646 -5.97 14.76 -62.70
CA ALA A 646 -4.63 14.43 -62.21
C ALA A 646 -4.61 13.18 -61.31
N LYS A 647 -5.58 13.03 -60.40
CA LYS A 647 -5.72 11.83 -59.56
C LYS A 647 -6.02 10.56 -60.35
N MET A 648 -6.85 10.65 -61.39
CA MET A 648 -7.09 9.51 -62.28
C MET A 648 -5.85 9.12 -63.09
N SER A 649 -5.06 10.10 -63.53
CA SER A 649 -3.78 9.88 -64.21
C SER A 649 -2.78 9.12 -63.33
N GLN A 650 -2.63 9.49 -62.05
CA GLN A 650 -1.76 8.77 -61.10
C GLN A 650 -2.26 7.35 -60.79
N ARG A 651 -3.57 7.13 -60.67
CA ARG A 651 -4.13 5.80 -60.42
C ARG A 651 -3.92 4.84 -61.60
N MET A 652 -3.98 5.35 -62.83
CA MET A 652 -3.68 4.59 -64.05
C MET A 652 -2.20 4.20 -64.19
N GLN A 653 -1.30 4.77 -63.41
CA GLN A 653 0.14 4.45 -63.43
C GLN A 653 0.51 3.28 -62.49
N GLN A 654 -0.44 2.75 -61.72
CA GLN A 654 -0.17 1.65 -60.80
C GLN A 654 -0.20 0.27 -61.47
N PRO A 655 0.67 -0.68 -61.04
CA PRO A 655 0.96 -1.89 -61.80
C PRO A 655 -0.25 -2.80 -62.02
N GLU A 656 -1.07 -3.00 -61.00
CA GLU A 656 -2.28 -3.84 -61.07
C GLU A 656 -3.36 -3.21 -61.94
N THR A 657 -3.52 -1.89 -61.86
CA THR A 657 -4.48 -1.15 -62.70
C THR A 657 -4.01 -1.11 -64.15
N GLN A 658 -2.70 -0.99 -64.38
CA GLN A 658 -2.08 -1.11 -65.70
C GLN A 658 -2.25 -2.51 -66.29
N GLN A 659 -2.16 -3.57 -65.48
CA GLN A 659 -2.40 -4.94 -65.96
C GLN A 659 -3.86 -5.16 -66.36
N ILE A 660 -4.82 -4.67 -65.57
CA ILE A 660 -6.25 -4.76 -65.88
C ILE A 660 -6.60 -3.93 -67.13
N LEU A 661 -6.12 -2.68 -67.22
CA LEU A 661 -6.32 -1.82 -68.39
C LEU A 661 -5.58 -2.34 -69.63
N SER A 662 -4.41 -2.95 -69.48
CA SER A 662 -3.66 -3.59 -70.57
C SER A 662 -4.36 -4.83 -71.10
N ALA A 663 -4.95 -5.66 -70.22
CA ALA A 663 -5.75 -6.80 -70.62
C ALA A 663 -7.00 -6.37 -71.41
N GLN A 664 -7.73 -5.37 -70.93
CA GLN A 664 -8.92 -4.81 -71.61
C GLN A 664 -8.57 -4.09 -72.92
N ALA A 665 -7.45 -3.36 -72.97
CA ALA A 665 -6.98 -2.71 -74.20
C ALA A 665 -6.57 -3.73 -75.27
N LYS A 666 -5.90 -4.83 -74.89
CA LYS A 666 -5.56 -5.93 -75.82
C LYS A 666 -6.81 -6.60 -76.41
N GLU A 667 -7.90 -6.66 -75.65
CA GLU A 667 -9.21 -7.17 -76.08
C GLU A 667 -9.91 -6.18 -77.05
N GLN A 668 -9.83 -4.87 -76.77
CA GLN A 668 -10.37 -3.80 -77.63
C GLN A 668 -9.63 -3.62 -78.97
N TRP A 669 -8.31 -3.87 -79.00
CA TRP A 669 -7.47 -3.75 -80.19
C TRP A 669 -7.63 -4.88 -81.22
N GLN A 670 -8.49 -5.87 -80.94
CA GLN A 670 -8.92 -6.89 -81.91
C GLN A 670 -10.11 -6.43 -82.78
N ASP A 671 -10.70 -5.26 -82.49
CA ASP A 671 -11.72 -4.61 -83.33
C ASP A 671 -11.05 -3.74 -84.43
N GLU A 672 -11.25 -4.12 -85.70
CA GLU A 672 -10.65 -3.44 -86.86
C GLU A 672 -11.14 -1.99 -87.04
N ALA A 673 -12.36 -1.67 -86.61
CA ALA A 673 -12.91 -0.32 -86.71
C ALA A 673 -12.24 0.64 -85.71
N TYR A 674 -11.88 0.14 -84.54
CA TYR A 674 -11.17 0.91 -83.50
C TYR A 674 -9.71 1.19 -83.89
N GLN A 675 -9.04 0.25 -84.55
CA GLN A 675 -7.64 0.37 -85.00
C GLN A 675 -7.43 1.53 -85.98
N SER A 676 -8.27 1.63 -87.00
CA SER A 676 -8.16 2.67 -88.02
C SER A 676 -8.40 4.08 -87.46
N TYR A 677 -9.27 4.21 -86.47
CA TYR A 677 -9.56 5.48 -85.79
C TYR A 677 -8.36 6.00 -84.97
N MET A 678 -7.66 5.11 -84.26
CA MET A 678 -6.55 5.48 -83.37
C MET A 678 -5.29 5.94 -84.12
N LEU A 679 -4.98 5.34 -85.26
CA LEU A 679 -3.84 5.75 -86.11
C LEU A 679 -3.99 7.19 -86.64
N GLY A 680 -5.21 7.60 -86.98
CA GLY A 680 -5.49 8.98 -87.38
C GLY A 680 -5.27 9.97 -86.24
N LYS A 681 -5.72 9.63 -85.03
CA LYS A 681 -5.62 10.51 -83.85
C LYS A 681 -4.19 10.68 -83.33
N TRP A 682 -3.33 9.67 -83.45
CA TRP A 682 -1.94 9.75 -83.00
C TRP A 682 -1.09 10.74 -83.81
N ARG A 683 -1.23 10.71 -85.14
CA ARG A 683 -0.48 11.61 -86.03
C ARG A 683 -0.90 13.07 -85.81
N GLU A 684 -2.20 13.30 -85.60
CA GLU A 684 -2.76 14.59 -85.20
C GLU A 684 -2.20 15.11 -83.85
N PHE A 685 -1.92 14.23 -82.89
CA PHE A 685 -1.37 14.59 -81.58
C PHE A 685 0.12 14.98 -81.66
N TYR A 686 0.92 14.24 -82.44
CA TYR A 686 2.37 14.44 -82.51
C TYR A 686 2.76 15.78 -83.16
N ASP A 687 2.09 16.16 -84.25
CA ASP A 687 2.43 17.39 -84.97
C ASP A 687 2.00 18.66 -84.20
N ASN A 688 0.95 18.56 -83.38
CA ASN A 688 0.30 19.68 -82.69
C ASN A 688 0.71 19.85 -81.21
N ASN A 689 1.61 19.03 -80.65
CA ASN A 689 2.02 19.11 -79.24
C ASN A 689 3.51 19.43 -79.07
N GLU A 690 3.84 20.72 -79.05
CA GLU A 690 5.20 21.23 -78.93
C GLU A 690 5.86 20.89 -77.58
N THR A 691 5.08 20.82 -76.51
CA THR A 691 5.51 20.50 -75.15
C THR A 691 5.97 19.04 -75.03
N TYR A 692 5.24 18.11 -75.67
CA TYR A 692 5.64 16.71 -75.73
C TYR A 692 6.96 16.50 -76.50
N ARG A 693 7.19 17.31 -77.55
CA ARG A 693 8.47 17.30 -78.27
C ARG A 693 9.62 17.78 -77.38
N GLN A 694 9.37 18.74 -76.49
CA GLN A 694 10.35 19.24 -75.51
C GLN A 694 10.64 18.23 -74.37
N GLU A 695 9.63 17.58 -73.78
CA GLU A 695 9.85 16.52 -72.77
C GLU A 695 10.65 15.32 -73.33
N ASN A 696 10.38 14.96 -74.59
CA ASN A 696 11.13 13.93 -75.30
C ASN A 696 12.60 14.36 -75.49
N HIS A 697 12.83 15.64 -75.74
CA HIS A 697 14.17 16.23 -75.81
C HIS A 697 14.90 16.23 -74.45
N GLU A 698 14.19 16.46 -73.34
CA GLU A 698 14.76 16.39 -71.99
C GLU A 698 15.14 14.97 -71.55
N ARG A 699 14.32 13.95 -71.89
CA ARG A 699 14.67 12.54 -71.65
C ARG A 699 15.92 12.11 -72.41
N LEU A 700 16.06 12.60 -73.65
CA LEU A 700 17.28 12.44 -74.45
C LEU A 700 18.49 13.12 -73.78
N ASN A 701 18.31 14.29 -73.17
CA ASN A 701 19.35 14.98 -72.40
C ASN A 701 19.77 14.22 -71.13
N GLN A 702 18.83 13.63 -70.38
CA GLN A 702 19.13 12.83 -69.19
C GLN A 702 19.93 11.56 -69.54
N ALA A 703 19.52 10.87 -70.61
CA ALA A 703 20.25 9.72 -71.13
C ALA A 703 21.69 10.08 -71.58
N GLN A 704 21.90 11.29 -72.11
CA GLN A 704 23.25 11.80 -72.38
C GLN A 704 24.05 12.06 -71.10
N GLN A 705 23.44 12.61 -70.05
CA GLN A 705 24.12 12.84 -68.77
C GLN A 705 24.59 11.52 -68.15
N ASP A 706 23.75 10.48 -68.16
CA ASP A 706 24.08 9.15 -67.68
C ASP A 706 25.24 8.54 -68.49
N TYR A 707 25.23 8.71 -69.81
CA TYR A 707 26.31 8.27 -70.70
C TYR A 707 27.66 8.96 -70.40
N TRP A 708 27.66 10.27 -70.12
CA TRP A 708 28.87 11.04 -69.80
C TRP A 708 29.33 10.93 -68.35
N SER A 709 28.55 10.29 -67.48
CA SER A 709 28.90 9.99 -66.09
C SER A 709 29.97 8.88 -65.97
N ASP A 710 30.17 8.09 -67.03
CA ASP A 710 31.24 7.10 -67.15
C ASP A 710 32.58 7.75 -67.52
N GLU A 711 33.63 7.41 -66.78
CA GLU A 711 35.00 7.91 -66.99
C GLU A 711 35.61 7.44 -68.31
N ALA A 712 35.27 6.23 -68.78
CA ALA A 712 35.76 5.69 -70.04
C ALA A 712 35.27 6.52 -71.24
N ASN A 713 34.02 6.96 -71.22
CA ASN A 713 33.42 7.79 -72.27
C ASN A 713 34.05 9.19 -72.30
N ARG A 714 34.37 9.75 -71.13
CA ARG A 714 35.06 11.06 -71.03
C ARG A 714 36.49 11.01 -71.55
N LEU A 715 37.23 9.92 -71.29
CA LEU A 715 38.59 9.75 -71.78
C LEU A 715 38.65 9.65 -73.31
N ALA A 716 37.75 8.87 -73.90
CA ALA A 716 37.64 8.70 -75.36
C ALA A 716 37.24 9.98 -76.10
N GLN A 717 36.52 10.89 -75.42
CA GLN A 717 36.18 12.21 -75.96
C GLN A 717 37.34 13.21 -75.81
N SER A 718 38.05 13.17 -74.68
CA SER A 718 39.23 14.00 -74.43
C SER A 718 40.30 13.79 -75.51
N GLN A 719 40.58 12.53 -75.87
CA GLN A 719 41.53 12.21 -76.95
C GLN A 719 41.13 12.84 -78.28
N ARG A 720 39.84 12.74 -78.67
CA ARG A 720 39.31 13.35 -79.91
C ARG A 720 39.46 14.86 -79.95
N VAL A 721 39.19 15.54 -78.83
CA VAL A 721 39.30 17.00 -78.74
C VAL A 721 40.76 17.44 -78.80
N SER A 722 41.66 16.71 -78.15
CA SER A 722 43.09 17.01 -78.19
C SER A 722 43.65 16.89 -79.61
N THR A 723 43.21 15.88 -80.38
CA THR A 723 43.56 15.73 -81.80
C THR A 723 42.99 16.87 -82.65
N TYR A 724 41.79 17.36 -82.34
CA TYR A 724 41.13 18.43 -83.09
C TYR A 724 41.86 19.79 -82.98
N PHE A 725 42.25 20.20 -81.78
CA PHE A 725 42.92 21.50 -81.56
C PHE A 725 44.38 21.50 -81.97
N ALA A 726 45.07 20.35 -81.89
CA ALA A 726 46.40 20.20 -82.50
C ALA A 726 46.35 20.49 -84.01
N ASN A 727 45.26 20.10 -84.67
CA ASN A 727 45.05 20.29 -86.10
C ASN A 727 44.42 21.65 -86.48
N ASN A 728 43.95 22.45 -85.51
CA ASN A 728 43.25 23.71 -85.77
C ASN A 728 43.62 24.80 -84.75
N PRO A 729 44.80 25.44 -84.89
CA PRO A 729 45.29 26.42 -83.91
C PRO A 729 44.44 27.70 -83.85
N GLN A 730 43.87 28.10 -85.00
CA GLN A 730 43.01 29.28 -85.10
C GLN A 730 41.78 29.16 -84.18
N ALA A 731 41.24 27.96 -84.00
CA ALA A 731 40.11 27.73 -83.09
C ALA A 731 40.47 28.06 -81.62
N ARG A 732 41.74 27.95 -81.24
CA ARG A 732 42.20 28.25 -79.87
C ARG A 732 42.24 29.75 -79.61
N GLU A 733 42.63 30.52 -80.61
CA GLU A 733 42.73 31.97 -80.55
C GLU A 733 41.35 32.63 -80.51
N THR A 734 40.41 32.11 -81.31
CA THR A 734 39.01 32.54 -81.29
C THR A 734 38.35 32.28 -79.94
N GLN A 735 38.64 31.14 -79.29
CA GLN A 735 38.05 30.80 -77.98
C GLN A 735 38.61 31.66 -76.84
N SER A 736 39.86 32.11 -76.94
CA SER A 736 40.42 33.01 -75.93
C SER A 736 39.81 34.42 -75.96
N VAL A 737 39.41 34.91 -77.14
CA VAL A 737 38.74 36.21 -77.30
C VAL A 737 37.33 36.14 -76.70
N LEU A 738 36.59 35.07 -77.02
CA LEU A 738 35.25 34.81 -76.48
C LEU A 738 35.23 34.69 -74.94
N ALA A 739 36.27 34.12 -74.34
CA ALA A 739 36.36 34.00 -72.88
C ALA A 739 36.51 35.35 -72.18
N LYS A 740 37.17 36.34 -72.80
CA LYS A 740 37.30 37.69 -72.23
C LYS A 740 35.99 38.49 -72.35
N GLU A 741 35.29 38.38 -73.47
CA GLU A 741 33.97 39.00 -73.67
C GLU A 741 32.91 38.46 -72.68
N GLN A 742 33.05 37.23 -72.19
CA GLN A 742 32.14 36.65 -71.21
C GLN A 742 32.23 37.28 -69.80
N TRP A 743 33.38 37.81 -69.39
CA TRP A 743 33.54 38.37 -68.04
C TRP A 743 33.09 39.82 -67.92
N GLU A 744 33.01 40.54 -69.05
CA GLU A 744 32.44 41.89 -69.14
C GLU A 744 30.93 41.86 -69.38
N ASN A 745 30.34 40.68 -69.58
CA ASN A 745 28.91 40.48 -69.79
C ASN A 745 28.15 40.47 -68.44
N GLU A 746 27.48 41.58 -68.14
CA GLU A 746 26.68 41.76 -66.92
C GLU A 746 25.65 40.64 -66.69
N ALA A 747 25.06 40.09 -67.75
CA ALA A 747 24.08 39.01 -67.62
C ALA A 747 24.71 37.71 -67.09
N LEU A 748 25.98 37.46 -67.41
CA LEU A 748 26.68 36.27 -66.97
C LEU A 748 27.14 36.37 -65.50
N LEU A 749 27.46 37.57 -65.03
CA LEU A 749 27.63 37.85 -63.60
C LEU A 749 26.30 37.67 -62.85
N THR A 750 25.20 38.01 -63.51
CA THR A 750 23.84 37.84 -62.97
C THR A 750 23.48 36.36 -62.85
N TRP A 751 23.79 35.53 -63.84
CA TRP A 751 23.66 34.07 -63.76
C TRP A 751 24.47 33.45 -62.61
N ARG A 752 25.67 33.97 -62.31
CA ARG A 752 26.47 33.53 -61.15
C ARG A 752 25.83 33.90 -59.82
N ARG A 753 25.17 35.06 -59.75
CA ARG A 753 24.34 35.45 -58.60
C ARG A 753 23.16 34.48 -58.42
N GLU A 754 22.55 34.02 -59.52
CA GLU A 754 21.47 33.02 -59.49
C GLU A 754 21.93 31.64 -59.00
N LYS A 755 23.18 31.23 -59.28
CA LYS A 755 23.71 29.97 -58.75
C LYS A 755 23.92 29.98 -57.22
N THR A 756 24.34 31.10 -56.61
CA THR A 756 24.36 31.25 -55.13
C THR A 756 22.95 31.27 -54.54
N GLN A 757 21.96 31.70 -55.33
CA GLN A 757 20.55 31.59 -55.00
C GLN A 757 20.08 30.12 -54.92
N GLN A 758 20.76 29.19 -55.59
CA GLN A 758 20.39 27.77 -55.64
C GLN A 758 20.84 26.95 -54.42
N GLN A 759 21.67 27.47 -53.51
CA GLN A 759 21.91 26.87 -52.17
C GLN A 759 20.81 27.21 -51.15
N TRP A 760 19.95 28.16 -51.48
CA TRP A 760 18.82 28.59 -50.67
C TRP A 760 17.54 27.99 -51.22
N THR A 761 17.33 26.71 -50.94
CA THR A 761 16.10 26.01 -51.36
C THR A 761 14.88 26.57 -50.61
N PRO A 762 13.68 26.50 -51.20
CA PRO A 762 12.44 26.97 -50.57
C PRO A 762 12.22 26.37 -49.18
N GLU A 763 12.58 25.10 -48.99
CA GLU A 763 12.45 24.37 -47.74
C GLU A 763 13.39 24.91 -46.65
N PHE A 764 14.64 25.22 -46.99
CA PHE A 764 15.61 25.83 -46.06
C PHE A 764 15.22 27.28 -45.70
N ARG A 765 14.66 28.03 -46.66
CA ARG A 765 14.09 29.38 -46.43
C ARG A 765 12.87 29.33 -45.52
N ALA A 766 11.96 28.38 -45.74
CA ALA A 766 10.74 28.22 -44.96
C ALA A 766 11.02 27.80 -43.51
N GLN A 767 11.91 26.81 -43.30
CA GLN A 767 12.28 26.37 -41.95
C GLN A 767 12.95 27.49 -41.14
N ARG A 768 13.86 28.25 -41.76
CA ARG A 768 14.54 29.37 -41.08
C ARG A 768 13.59 30.54 -40.82
N HIS A 769 12.64 30.81 -41.73
CA HIS A 769 11.63 31.87 -41.56
C HIS A 769 10.62 31.52 -40.46
N ALA A 770 10.12 30.28 -40.41
CA ALA A 770 9.21 29.81 -39.35
C ALA A 770 9.85 29.89 -37.95
N THR A 771 11.12 29.46 -37.84
CA THR A 771 11.88 29.50 -36.57
C THR A 771 12.08 30.93 -36.07
N LEU A 772 12.38 31.87 -36.97
CA LEU A 772 12.50 33.28 -36.64
C LEU A 772 11.14 33.89 -36.25
N GLN A 773 10.05 33.55 -36.97
CA GLN A 773 8.71 34.08 -36.65
C GLN A 773 8.21 33.64 -35.28
N GLN A 774 8.42 32.39 -34.86
CA GLN A 774 8.08 31.95 -33.50
C GLN A 774 8.90 32.67 -32.44
N THR A 775 10.19 32.92 -32.72
CA THR A 775 11.08 33.62 -31.79
C THR A 775 10.64 35.07 -31.55
N TYR A 776 10.28 35.81 -32.60
CA TYR A 776 9.79 37.19 -32.49
C TYR A 776 8.44 37.28 -31.76
N TYR A 777 7.52 36.33 -32.01
CA TYR A 777 6.21 36.30 -31.37
C TYR A 777 6.33 36.13 -29.86
N ARG A 778 7.04 35.07 -29.44
CA ARG A 778 7.15 34.66 -28.04
C ARG A 778 7.88 35.68 -27.18
N LYS A 779 8.98 36.27 -27.69
CA LYS A 779 9.70 37.31 -26.95
C LYS A 779 8.87 38.58 -26.80
N THR A 780 8.15 38.99 -27.86
CA THR A 780 7.38 40.23 -27.84
C THR A 780 6.16 40.13 -26.92
N ILE A 781 5.39 39.04 -26.98
CA ILE A 781 4.18 38.87 -26.15
C ILE A 781 4.50 38.77 -24.65
N THR A 782 5.63 38.13 -24.30
CA THR A 782 6.06 37.95 -22.91
C THR A 782 6.40 39.29 -22.25
N VAL A 783 7.11 40.18 -22.95
CA VAL A 783 7.49 41.50 -22.42
C VAL A 783 6.28 42.44 -22.35
N LEU A 784 5.37 42.37 -23.33
CA LEU A 784 4.11 43.12 -23.28
C LEU A 784 3.28 42.71 -22.06
N LYS A 785 3.16 41.41 -21.77
CA LYS A 785 2.44 40.92 -20.59
C LYS A 785 3.10 41.35 -19.28
N GLN A 786 4.43 41.35 -19.21
CA GLN A 786 5.16 41.81 -18.02
C GLN A 786 4.81 43.26 -17.66
N ILE A 787 4.76 44.15 -18.66
CA ILE A 787 4.47 45.57 -18.46
C ILE A 787 2.99 45.80 -18.10
N GLU A 788 2.08 45.00 -18.65
CA GLU A 788 0.66 45.01 -18.24
C GLU A 788 0.49 44.68 -16.76
N VAL A 789 1.21 43.67 -16.25
CA VAL A 789 1.15 43.24 -14.86
C VAL A 789 1.78 44.28 -13.92
N GLU A 790 2.93 44.86 -14.29
CA GLU A 790 3.64 45.83 -13.44
C GLU A 790 2.89 47.16 -13.30
N GLN A 791 2.11 47.58 -14.31
CA GLN A 791 1.42 48.88 -14.31
C GLN A 791 -0.12 48.77 -14.20
N GLY A 792 -0.65 47.55 -14.10
CA GLY A 792 -2.10 47.27 -13.98
C GLY A 792 -2.90 47.48 -15.28
N LYS A 793 -2.25 47.91 -16.37
CA LYS A 793 -2.80 48.03 -17.73
C LYS A 793 -1.65 47.98 -18.73
N LEU A 794 -1.93 47.57 -19.97
CA LEU A 794 -0.90 47.51 -21.01
C LEU A 794 -0.47 48.93 -21.45
N ASP A 795 0.65 49.41 -20.92
CA ASP A 795 1.24 50.70 -21.28
C ASP A 795 2.26 50.54 -22.43
N LEU A 796 1.88 51.04 -23.61
CA LEU A 796 2.70 50.94 -24.82
C LEU A 796 3.88 51.92 -24.84
N GLU A 797 3.85 53.02 -24.09
CA GLU A 797 4.98 53.95 -23.97
C GLU A 797 6.07 53.35 -23.08
N ALA A 798 5.68 52.72 -21.97
CA ALA A 798 6.59 51.95 -21.12
C ALA A 798 7.26 50.80 -21.91
N TYR A 799 6.49 50.06 -22.71
CA TYR A 799 7.03 49.03 -23.61
C TYR A 799 8.00 49.57 -24.65
N ASN A 800 7.68 50.70 -25.27
CA ASN A 800 8.57 51.34 -26.24
C ASN A 800 9.88 51.81 -25.59
N THR A 801 9.82 52.30 -24.36
CA THR A 801 10.99 52.74 -23.59
C THR A 801 11.88 51.55 -23.21
N TYR A 802 11.28 50.47 -22.71
CA TYR A 802 11.99 49.21 -22.39
C TYR A 802 12.71 48.65 -23.62
N ARG A 803 12.06 48.63 -24.80
CA ARG A 803 12.67 48.18 -26.05
C ARG A 803 13.85 49.06 -26.49
N GLN A 804 13.75 50.38 -26.31
CA GLN A 804 14.81 51.31 -26.69
C GLN A 804 16.03 51.22 -25.75
N GLN A 805 15.80 50.99 -24.45
CA GLN A 805 16.87 50.83 -23.47
C GLN A 805 17.61 49.49 -23.63
N THR A 806 16.89 48.39 -23.82
CA THR A 806 17.48 47.04 -23.96
C THR A 806 18.15 46.81 -25.30
N LYS A 807 17.78 47.57 -26.34
CA LYS A 807 18.30 47.46 -27.72
C LYS A 807 18.23 46.03 -28.32
N ASP A 808 17.35 45.17 -27.79
CA ASP A 808 17.14 43.82 -28.32
C ASP A 808 16.39 43.89 -29.66
N LYS A 809 17.08 43.52 -30.74
CA LYS A 809 16.56 43.54 -32.11
C LYS A 809 15.49 42.46 -32.37
N SER A 810 15.27 41.56 -31.41
CA SER A 810 14.25 40.51 -31.48
C SER A 810 12.90 40.87 -30.84
N LEU A 811 12.77 42.07 -30.28
CA LEU A 811 11.49 42.61 -29.79
C LEU A 811 10.84 43.48 -30.86
N LEU A 812 9.59 43.17 -31.23
CA LEU A 812 8.85 43.94 -32.23
C LEU A 812 8.16 45.14 -31.59
N ARG A 813 7.91 46.20 -32.37
CA ARG A 813 6.98 47.26 -31.95
C ARG A 813 5.57 46.68 -31.86
N PHE A 814 4.72 47.23 -30.99
CA PHE A 814 3.38 46.69 -30.77
C PHE A 814 2.51 46.72 -32.03
N ASP A 815 2.56 47.81 -32.79
CA ASP A 815 1.94 47.93 -34.12
C ASP A 815 2.44 46.84 -35.09
N SER A 816 3.74 46.57 -35.10
CA SER A 816 4.36 45.57 -35.97
C SER A 816 4.05 44.14 -35.53
N PHE A 817 3.93 43.91 -34.21
CA PHE A 817 3.52 42.64 -33.62
C PHE A 817 2.05 42.35 -33.93
N CYS A 818 1.19 43.35 -33.74
CA CYS A 818 -0.23 43.33 -34.09
C CYS A 818 -0.43 43.06 -35.59
N GLN A 819 0.25 43.82 -36.45
CA GLN A 819 0.19 43.65 -37.91
C GLN A 819 0.64 42.27 -38.35
N ARG A 820 1.66 41.70 -37.69
CA ARG A 820 2.32 40.48 -38.15
C ARG A 820 1.63 39.19 -37.68
N TYR A 821 0.99 39.20 -36.51
CA TYR A 821 0.43 37.97 -35.91
C TYR A 821 -1.07 38.03 -35.64
N PHE A 822 -1.68 39.21 -35.76
CA PHE A 822 -3.11 39.43 -35.49
C PHE A 822 -3.75 40.27 -36.59
N ASP A 823 -3.16 40.26 -37.80
CA ASP A 823 -3.63 40.97 -39.00
C ASP A 823 -3.92 42.46 -38.79
N GLY A 824 -3.20 43.11 -37.86
CA GLY A 824 -3.35 44.52 -37.56
C GLY A 824 -4.58 44.84 -36.70
N ASN A 825 -5.24 43.83 -36.13
CA ASN A 825 -6.33 43.99 -35.18
C ASN A 825 -5.80 44.15 -33.74
N PRO A 826 -5.77 45.37 -33.20
CA PRO A 826 -5.21 45.61 -31.88
C PRO A 826 -6.04 44.92 -30.79
N ALA A 827 -7.36 44.77 -30.94
CA ALA A 827 -8.19 44.13 -29.92
C ALA A 827 -7.79 42.66 -29.71
N LEU A 828 -7.51 41.92 -30.78
CA LEU A 828 -7.03 40.54 -30.70
C LEU A 828 -5.60 40.45 -30.16
N ALA A 829 -4.75 41.44 -30.46
CA ALA A 829 -3.41 41.51 -29.88
C ALA A 829 -3.46 41.81 -28.36
N TYR A 830 -4.36 42.70 -27.92
CA TYR A 830 -4.60 42.97 -26.51
C TYR A 830 -5.20 41.74 -25.80
N GLU A 831 -6.17 41.07 -26.42
CA GLU A 831 -6.75 39.83 -25.91
C GLU A 831 -5.72 38.70 -25.83
N ALA A 832 -4.85 38.55 -26.83
CA ALA A 832 -3.79 37.57 -26.80
C ALA A 832 -2.72 37.85 -25.72
N VAL A 833 -2.45 39.13 -25.43
CA VAL A 833 -1.60 39.52 -24.28
C VAL A 833 -2.33 39.25 -22.97
N ALA A 834 -3.62 39.57 -22.87
CA ALA A 834 -4.47 39.31 -21.71
C ALA A 834 -4.53 37.81 -21.37
N ASN A 835 -4.73 36.95 -22.37
CA ASN A 835 -4.92 35.50 -22.28
C ASN A 835 -3.63 34.69 -22.40
N TYR A 836 -2.46 35.34 -22.34
CA TYR A 836 -1.18 34.64 -22.34
C TYR A 836 -0.94 33.97 -20.97
N ASN A 837 -1.31 32.69 -20.89
CA ASN A 837 -1.03 31.67 -19.85
C ASN A 837 -2.07 31.56 -18.72
N HIS A 838 -2.75 30.39 -18.56
CA HIS A 838 -3.80 30.14 -17.54
C HIS A 838 -3.33 30.41 -16.11
N ARG A 839 -3.65 31.60 -15.63
CA ARG A 839 -3.32 32.06 -14.27
C ARG A 839 -4.57 32.19 -13.42
N ILE A 840 -4.35 32.16 -12.11
CA ILE A 840 -5.41 32.29 -11.12
C ILE A 840 -5.64 33.77 -10.86
N VAL A 841 -6.87 34.24 -11.07
CA VAL A 841 -7.24 35.63 -10.84
C VAL A 841 -7.62 35.84 -9.38
N SER A 842 -8.46 34.97 -8.83
CA SER A 842 -8.89 35.05 -7.43
C SER A 842 -9.22 33.68 -6.85
N ILE A 843 -9.13 33.59 -5.53
CA ILE A 843 -9.60 32.44 -4.75
C ILE A 843 -10.47 32.99 -3.64
N GLU A 844 -11.75 32.63 -3.67
CA GLU A 844 -12.75 33.13 -2.74
C GLU A 844 -13.30 31.96 -1.91
N ARG A 845 -13.32 32.10 -0.58
CA ARG A 845 -14.05 31.16 0.28
C ARG A 845 -15.54 31.45 0.14
N LEU A 846 -16.32 30.45 -0.23
CA LEU A 846 -17.77 30.58 -0.27
C LEU A 846 -18.32 30.30 1.13
N ALA A 847 -19.26 31.14 1.59
CA ALA A 847 -19.94 30.96 2.87
C ALA A 847 -20.96 29.80 2.82
N GLU A 848 -21.40 29.44 1.62
CA GLU A 848 -22.37 28.38 1.37
C GLU A 848 -21.68 27.01 1.32
N GLN A 849 -22.27 26.03 2.00
CA GLN A 849 -21.86 24.64 1.91
C GLN A 849 -22.60 23.95 0.77
N VAL A 850 -21.89 23.13 0.00
CA VAL A 850 -22.44 22.52 -1.22
C VAL A 850 -22.13 21.03 -1.31
N ASP A 851 -22.96 20.29 -2.02
CA ASP A 851 -22.70 18.88 -2.30
C ASP A 851 -21.56 18.76 -3.31
N VAL A 852 -20.57 17.94 -2.95
CA VAL A 852 -19.37 17.73 -3.75
C VAL A 852 -19.31 16.30 -4.30
N TYR A 853 -18.73 16.20 -5.49
CA TYR A 853 -18.70 15.04 -6.35
C TYR A 853 -17.26 14.75 -6.77
N ASP A 854 -17.04 13.52 -7.21
CA ASP A 854 -15.76 13.09 -7.74
C ASP A 854 -15.96 12.02 -8.81
N ILE A 855 -14.99 11.93 -9.72
CA ILE A 855 -14.90 10.90 -10.75
C ILE A 855 -13.55 10.23 -10.67
N GLU A 856 -13.47 8.99 -11.11
CA GLU A 856 -12.22 8.25 -11.09
C GLU A 856 -11.68 7.99 -12.49
N VAL A 857 -10.38 8.23 -12.62
CA VAL A 857 -9.57 7.91 -13.78
C VAL A 857 -8.45 6.96 -13.32
N PRO A 858 -8.49 5.67 -13.68
CA PRO A 858 -7.74 4.62 -12.98
C PRO A 858 -6.24 4.57 -13.28
N GLN A 859 -5.78 5.00 -14.45
CA GLN A 859 -4.37 4.83 -14.87
C GLN A 859 -3.51 6.06 -14.63
N THR A 860 -4.05 7.25 -14.91
CA THR A 860 -3.30 8.51 -14.88
C THR A 860 -3.63 9.37 -13.66
N HIS A 861 -4.73 9.06 -12.94
CA HIS A 861 -5.16 9.76 -11.73
C HIS A 861 -5.32 11.28 -11.89
N ASN A 862 -5.58 11.76 -13.10
CA ASN A 862 -5.90 13.15 -13.39
C ASN A 862 -6.86 13.24 -14.57
N PHE A 863 -7.58 14.35 -14.67
CA PHE A 863 -8.48 14.62 -15.79
C PHE A 863 -8.57 16.11 -16.09
N ALA A 864 -9.01 16.44 -17.29
CA ALA A 864 -9.24 17.83 -17.69
C ALA A 864 -10.68 18.28 -17.40
N LEU A 865 -10.80 19.47 -16.83
CA LEU A 865 -12.06 20.19 -16.72
C LEU A 865 -12.34 20.97 -18.02
N ALA A 866 -13.62 21.23 -18.31
CA ALA A 866 -14.02 22.05 -19.45
C ALA A 866 -13.49 23.49 -19.38
N SER A 867 -13.16 23.97 -18.17
CA SER A 867 -12.50 25.25 -17.93
C SER A 867 -11.04 25.31 -18.43
N GLY A 868 -10.51 24.20 -18.99
CA GLY A 868 -9.25 24.16 -19.71
C GLY A 868 -8.02 23.81 -18.87
N VAL A 869 -8.20 23.21 -17.69
CA VAL A 869 -7.11 22.86 -16.76
C VAL A 869 -7.17 21.40 -16.31
N PHE A 870 -6.01 20.82 -16.00
CA PHE A 870 -5.91 19.46 -15.44
C PHE A 870 -5.89 19.45 -13.91
N VAL A 871 -6.64 18.51 -13.33
CA VAL A 871 -6.85 18.35 -11.88
C VAL A 871 -6.62 16.91 -11.43
N HIS A 872 -6.28 16.71 -10.16
CA HIS A 872 -5.94 15.40 -9.61
C HIS A 872 -7.18 14.63 -9.12
N ASN A 873 -7.08 13.29 -9.12
CA ASN A 873 -8.10 12.37 -8.61
C ASN A 873 -7.96 12.17 -7.07
N SER A 874 -8.98 11.66 -6.37
CA SER A 874 -8.94 11.48 -4.90
C SER A 874 -7.99 10.35 -4.43
N ALA A 875 -7.37 10.47 -3.24
CA ALA A 875 -6.33 9.57 -2.70
C ALA A 875 -6.83 8.26 -2.04
N LYS A 876 -8.12 7.88 -2.13
CA LYS A 876 -8.63 6.53 -1.75
C LYS A 876 -8.06 5.36 -2.60
N GLN A 877 -6.97 5.58 -3.34
CA GLN A 877 -6.61 4.88 -4.59
C GLN A 877 -5.31 4.04 -4.52
N GLY A 878 -4.66 3.93 -3.35
CA GLY A 878 -3.48 3.07 -3.17
C GLY A 878 -3.78 1.60 -2.82
N ARG A 879 -5.04 1.13 -2.86
CA ARG A 879 -5.44 -0.22 -2.40
C ARG A 879 -5.76 -1.17 -3.56
N ASP A 880 -5.52 -2.46 -3.38
CA ASP A 880 -6.16 -3.48 -4.23
C ASP A 880 -7.65 -3.59 -3.87
N ARG A 881 -8.52 -3.06 -4.73
CA ARG A 881 -9.96 -3.03 -4.48
C ARG A 881 -10.62 -4.39 -4.52
N ARG A 882 -9.94 -5.41 -5.05
CA ARG A 882 -10.42 -6.79 -5.03
C ARG A 882 -10.48 -7.30 -3.60
N THR A 883 -9.45 -7.04 -2.80
CA THR A 883 -9.21 -7.68 -1.51
C THR A 883 -9.19 -6.72 -0.33
N GLN A 884 -8.80 -5.46 -0.51
CA GLN A 884 -8.54 -4.54 0.60
C GLN A 884 -9.64 -3.51 0.71
N ALA A 885 -10.34 -3.39 1.83
CA ALA A 885 -11.29 -2.33 2.16
C ALA A 885 -10.61 -1.19 2.96
N ILE A 886 -11.22 0.00 3.00
CA ILE A 886 -10.75 1.13 3.83
C ILE A 886 -11.89 1.67 4.67
N LEU A 887 -11.66 1.81 5.97
CA LEU A 887 -12.56 2.46 6.92
C LEU A 887 -11.85 3.68 7.57
N PRO A 888 -12.21 4.91 7.15
CA PRO A 888 -11.67 6.11 7.78
C PRO A 888 -12.33 6.39 9.13
N LEU A 889 -11.51 6.82 10.09
CA LEU A 889 -11.93 7.27 11.41
C LEU A 889 -11.94 8.80 11.48
N ARG A 890 -12.98 9.38 12.09
CA ARG A 890 -13.06 10.83 12.28
C ARG A 890 -12.55 11.22 13.65
N GLY A 891 -11.27 11.59 13.72
CA GLY A 891 -10.60 11.97 14.95
C GLY A 891 -10.40 10.80 15.90
N LYS A 892 -10.17 11.12 17.19
CA LYS A 892 -9.91 10.13 18.24
C LYS A 892 -11.17 9.35 18.58
N ILE A 893 -11.07 8.03 18.60
CA ILE A 893 -12.18 7.16 18.96
C ILE A 893 -12.46 7.21 20.47
N LEU A 894 -13.67 6.82 20.85
CA LEU A 894 -14.07 6.75 22.26
C LEU A 894 -13.22 5.72 23.01
N ASN A 895 -12.63 6.11 24.14
CA ASN A 895 -11.95 5.18 25.03
C ASN A 895 -12.98 4.27 25.72
N ILE A 896 -13.03 3.00 25.31
CA ILE A 896 -14.01 2.06 25.84
C ILE A 896 -13.66 1.48 27.21
N GLU A 897 -12.42 1.64 27.70
CA GLU A 897 -12.03 1.24 29.06
C GLU A 897 -12.89 1.96 30.11
N LYS A 898 -13.28 3.20 29.81
CA LYS A 898 -13.97 4.13 30.72
C LYS A 898 -15.49 4.16 30.55
N THR A 899 -16.04 3.29 29.71
CA THR A 899 -17.35 3.53 29.12
C THR A 899 -18.27 2.32 29.26
N ASP A 900 -19.46 2.54 29.83
CA ASP A 900 -20.54 1.56 29.84
C ASP A 900 -21.00 1.19 28.43
N ASP A 901 -21.51 -0.03 28.28
CA ASP A 901 -21.94 -0.58 26.99
C ASP A 901 -22.98 0.32 26.28
N SER A 902 -23.86 1.02 27.01
CA SER A 902 -24.88 1.86 26.36
C SER A 902 -24.27 3.04 25.61
N LYS A 903 -23.20 3.64 26.15
CA LYS A 903 -22.46 4.73 25.49
C LYS A 903 -21.61 4.21 24.34
N ILE A 904 -21.07 2.99 24.43
CA ILE A 904 -20.37 2.32 23.33
C ILE A 904 -21.31 2.23 22.12
N TYR A 905 -22.54 1.74 22.31
CA TYR A 905 -23.53 1.64 21.23
C TYR A 905 -24.14 2.96 20.78
N LYS A 906 -23.98 4.07 21.52
CA LYS A 906 -24.40 5.41 21.05
C LYS A 906 -23.33 6.11 20.22
N ASN A 907 -22.09 5.62 20.23
CA ASN A 907 -21.00 6.23 19.49
C ASN A 907 -20.99 5.79 18.01
N ASN A 908 -21.12 6.75 17.10
CA ASN A 908 -21.21 6.49 15.66
C ASN A 908 -19.94 5.84 15.07
N GLU A 909 -18.75 6.18 15.58
CA GLU A 909 -17.48 5.62 15.10
C GLU A 909 -17.34 4.15 15.50
N ILE A 910 -17.68 3.83 16.75
CA ILE A 910 -17.69 2.44 17.25
C ILE A 910 -18.78 1.61 16.56
N GLN A 911 -19.99 2.15 16.39
CA GLN A 911 -21.04 1.48 15.60
C GLN A 911 -20.59 1.20 14.17
N SER A 912 -19.90 2.16 13.55
CA SER A 912 -19.34 1.99 12.20
C SER A 912 -18.31 0.87 12.17
N LEU A 913 -17.42 0.78 13.17
CA LEU A 913 -16.43 -0.30 13.30
C LEU A 913 -17.10 -1.67 13.48
N ILE A 914 -18.04 -1.79 14.42
CA ILE A 914 -18.77 -3.05 14.69
C ILE A 914 -19.51 -3.52 13.42
N THR A 915 -20.20 -2.61 12.75
CA THR A 915 -20.95 -2.90 11.51
C THR A 915 -20.01 -3.19 10.34
N ALA A 916 -18.87 -2.49 10.27
CA ALA A 916 -17.86 -2.68 9.24
C ALA A 916 -17.20 -4.06 9.35
N LEU A 917 -16.93 -4.53 10.54
CA LEU A 917 -16.23 -5.80 10.74
C LEU A 917 -17.18 -7.00 10.84
N GLY A 918 -18.44 -6.77 11.22
CA GLY A 918 -19.39 -7.84 11.48
C GLY A 918 -19.18 -8.49 12.85
N LEU A 919 -18.71 -7.72 13.85
CA LEU A 919 -18.37 -8.24 15.18
C LEU A 919 -19.59 -8.68 16.02
N GLY A 920 -20.80 -8.45 15.51
CA GLY A 920 -22.02 -8.72 16.24
C GLY A 920 -22.10 -7.87 17.50
N VAL A 921 -22.56 -8.48 18.57
CA VAL A 921 -22.86 -7.82 19.82
C VAL A 921 -21.86 -8.27 20.90
N LYS A 922 -21.25 -7.31 21.60
CA LYS A 922 -20.41 -7.56 22.78
C LYS A 922 -21.03 -8.60 23.72
N GLY A 923 -20.26 -9.64 24.05
CA GLY A 923 -20.67 -10.77 24.90
C GLY A 923 -21.22 -11.99 24.14
N GLU A 924 -21.53 -11.89 22.85
CA GLU A 924 -21.84 -13.11 22.07
C GLU A 924 -20.56 -13.89 21.75
N GLU A 925 -20.68 -15.23 21.68
CA GLU A 925 -19.57 -16.08 21.25
C GLU A 925 -19.06 -15.62 19.88
N PHE A 926 -17.75 -15.36 19.81
CA PHE A 926 -17.12 -14.91 18.58
C PHE A 926 -17.20 -16.00 17.51
N ASN A 927 -17.86 -15.69 16.40
CA ASN A 927 -17.91 -16.56 15.24
C ASN A 927 -17.07 -15.99 14.10
N ALA A 928 -15.93 -16.61 13.84
CA ALA A 928 -15.04 -16.22 12.74
C ALA A 928 -15.76 -16.24 11.37
N ALA A 929 -16.76 -17.11 11.16
CA ALA A 929 -17.50 -17.18 9.90
C ALA A 929 -18.40 -15.95 9.65
N GLN A 930 -18.68 -15.13 10.67
CA GLN A 930 -19.43 -13.87 10.53
C GLN A 930 -18.50 -12.66 10.35
N LEU A 931 -17.20 -12.83 10.58
CA LEU A 931 -16.21 -11.79 10.36
C LEU A 931 -16.05 -11.54 8.86
N ARG A 932 -16.08 -10.27 8.44
CA ARG A 932 -16.03 -9.93 7.01
C ARG A 932 -14.62 -9.83 6.43
N TYR A 933 -13.62 -9.61 7.28
CA TYR A 933 -12.23 -9.45 6.88
C TYR A 933 -11.35 -10.19 7.90
N HIS A 934 -10.58 -11.18 7.47
CA HIS A 934 -9.64 -11.88 8.35
C HIS A 934 -8.35 -11.08 8.58
N HIS A 935 -8.11 -10.01 7.80
CA HIS A 935 -6.96 -9.14 8.03
C HIS A 935 -7.42 -7.72 8.35
N ILE A 936 -7.39 -7.37 9.63
CA ILE A 936 -7.74 -6.03 10.12
C ILE A 936 -6.44 -5.27 10.36
N VAL A 937 -6.12 -4.32 9.48
CA VAL A 937 -4.86 -3.57 9.48
C VAL A 937 -5.08 -2.16 10.05
N LEU A 938 -4.41 -1.85 11.16
CA LEU A 938 -4.39 -0.52 11.77
C LEU A 938 -3.31 0.29 11.07
N MET A 939 -3.71 1.32 10.33
CA MET A 939 -2.82 2.16 9.54
C MET A 939 -2.98 3.62 9.98
N THR A 940 -2.23 3.98 11.02
CA THR A 940 -2.21 5.31 11.65
C THR A 940 -0.94 6.07 11.27
N ASP A 941 -0.96 7.39 11.42
CA ASP A 941 0.20 8.24 11.15
C ASP A 941 1.35 7.92 12.13
N ALA A 942 2.60 8.15 11.66
CA ALA A 942 3.82 7.96 12.45
C ALA A 942 4.09 9.21 13.31
N ASP A 943 3.10 9.59 14.12
CA ASP A 943 3.18 10.70 15.06
C ASP A 943 2.50 10.37 16.40
N VAL A 944 2.49 11.35 17.31
CA VAL A 944 1.93 11.19 18.65
C VAL A 944 0.41 10.97 18.65
N ASP A 945 -0.31 11.50 17.66
CA ASP A 945 -1.76 11.36 17.56
C ASP A 945 -2.15 10.00 16.95
N GLY A 946 -1.42 9.56 15.94
CA GLY A 946 -1.53 8.21 15.37
C GLY A 946 -1.22 7.13 16.39
N ALA A 947 -0.16 7.28 17.19
CA ALA A 947 0.16 6.35 18.29
C ALA A 947 -0.97 6.29 19.34
N HIS A 948 -1.62 7.43 19.62
CA HIS A 948 -2.76 7.48 20.54
C HIS A 948 -3.99 6.77 19.96
N ILE A 949 -4.33 7.02 18.68
CA ILE A 949 -5.45 6.34 18.00
C ILE A 949 -5.21 4.83 17.93
N ARG A 950 -3.98 4.41 17.61
CA ARG A 950 -3.57 3.01 17.63
C ARG A 950 -3.79 2.38 19.01
N THR A 951 -3.39 3.06 20.08
CA THR A 951 -3.61 2.59 21.47
C THR A 951 -5.11 2.45 21.79
N LEU A 952 -5.93 3.41 21.38
CA LEU A 952 -7.38 3.34 21.56
C LEU A 952 -8.00 2.18 20.78
N LEU A 953 -7.54 1.91 19.56
CA LEU A 953 -8.04 0.81 18.71
C LEU A 953 -7.66 -0.54 19.30
N LEU A 954 -6.41 -0.69 19.76
CA LEU A 954 -5.97 -1.90 20.46
C LEU A 954 -6.78 -2.13 21.73
N THR A 955 -7.05 -1.08 22.50
CA THR A 955 -7.93 -1.14 23.68
C THR A 955 -9.34 -1.58 23.27
N PHE A 956 -9.87 -1.03 22.16
CA PHE A 956 -11.18 -1.42 21.63
C PHE A 956 -11.24 -2.91 21.30
N PHE A 957 -10.31 -3.43 20.49
CA PHE A 957 -10.29 -4.84 20.12
C PHE A 957 -10.09 -5.75 21.33
N TYR A 958 -9.18 -5.40 22.24
CA TYR A 958 -8.90 -6.18 23.43
C TYR A 958 -10.11 -6.30 24.37
N ARG A 959 -10.86 -5.20 24.58
CA ARG A 959 -12.01 -5.16 25.50
C ARG A 959 -13.35 -5.55 24.86
N TYR A 960 -13.53 -5.30 23.57
CA TYR A 960 -14.79 -5.60 22.89
C TYR A 960 -14.83 -7.05 22.39
N GLN A 961 -13.75 -7.52 21.78
CA GLN A 961 -13.67 -8.88 21.21
C GLN A 961 -12.23 -9.40 21.20
N ARG A 962 -11.77 -9.86 22.38
CA ARG A 962 -10.39 -10.35 22.59
C ARG A 962 -10.00 -11.49 21.63
N ALA A 963 -10.97 -12.32 21.23
CA ALA A 963 -10.78 -13.43 20.31
C ALA A 963 -10.19 -13.00 18.96
N LEU A 964 -10.40 -11.74 18.51
CA LEU A 964 -9.78 -11.23 17.29
C LEU A 964 -8.25 -11.18 17.36
N ILE A 965 -7.72 -10.86 18.54
CA ILE A 965 -6.28 -10.78 18.77
C ILE A 965 -5.73 -12.18 19.03
N GLU A 966 -6.41 -12.99 19.83
CA GLU A 966 -6.01 -14.39 20.12
C GLU A 966 -5.95 -15.25 18.85
N GLN A 967 -6.88 -15.06 17.91
CA GLN A 967 -6.90 -15.77 16.62
C GLN A 967 -6.02 -15.10 15.55
N GLY A 968 -5.37 -13.97 15.86
CA GLY A 968 -4.36 -13.35 15.00
C GLY A 968 -4.91 -12.57 13.80
N PHE A 969 -6.10 -11.94 13.92
CA PHE A 969 -6.70 -11.14 12.84
C PHE A 969 -6.28 -9.67 12.83
N ILE A 970 -5.63 -9.17 13.90
CA ILE A 970 -5.24 -7.76 14.05
C ILE A 970 -3.77 -7.55 13.67
N TYR A 971 -3.53 -6.57 12.79
CA TYR A 971 -2.22 -6.20 12.27
C TYR A 971 -1.99 -4.69 12.38
N ILE A 972 -0.74 -4.25 12.49
CA ILE A 972 -0.33 -2.85 12.45
C ILE A 972 0.52 -2.64 11.19
N ALA A 973 0.17 -1.64 10.39
CA ALA A 973 0.95 -1.25 9.22
C ALA A 973 2.27 -0.58 9.64
N CYS A 974 3.34 -0.81 8.89
CA CYS A 974 4.66 -0.20 9.12
C CYS A 974 5.06 0.67 7.92
N PRO A 975 4.60 1.92 7.83
CA PRO A 975 5.05 2.83 6.78
C PRO A 975 6.53 3.22 6.99
N PRO A 976 7.24 3.59 5.91
CA PRO A 976 8.62 4.06 6.02
C PRO A 976 8.68 5.43 6.72
N LEU A 977 9.69 5.62 7.57
CA LEU A 977 9.93 6.89 8.27
C LEU A 977 10.71 7.89 7.41
N TYR A 978 11.60 7.38 6.57
CA TYR A 978 12.50 8.20 5.77
C TYR A 978 12.56 7.75 4.32
N LYS A 979 12.81 8.71 3.43
CA LYS A 979 13.18 8.50 2.04
C LYS A 979 14.49 9.24 1.76
N VAL A 980 15.51 8.51 1.35
CA VAL A 980 16.81 9.05 0.96
C VAL A 980 16.87 9.07 -0.56
N GLU A 981 17.01 10.25 -1.16
CA GLU A 981 17.10 10.45 -2.61
C GLU A 981 18.50 10.88 -3.03
N ARG A 982 19.00 10.27 -4.10
CA ARG A 982 20.27 10.63 -4.75
C ARG A 982 20.11 10.59 -6.26
N GLY A 983 19.89 11.75 -6.86
CA GLY A 983 19.67 11.88 -8.31
C GLY A 983 18.38 11.18 -8.74
N LYS A 984 18.50 10.07 -9.48
CA LYS A 984 17.35 9.26 -9.91
C LYS A 984 17.04 8.07 -8.99
N ASN A 985 17.92 7.76 -8.04
CA ASN A 985 17.75 6.63 -7.13
C ASN A 985 17.16 7.12 -5.81
N TYR A 986 16.29 6.31 -5.22
CA TYR A 986 15.72 6.56 -3.91
C TYR A 986 15.66 5.27 -3.09
N GLN A 987 15.78 5.38 -1.78
CA GLN A 987 15.70 4.28 -0.83
C GLN A 987 14.77 4.67 0.31
N TYR A 988 13.85 3.79 0.69
CA TYR A 988 13.04 3.94 1.90
C TYR A 988 13.73 3.29 3.09
N CYS A 989 13.68 3.95 4.24
CA CYS A 989 14.19 3.45 5.51
C CYS A 989 13.06 3.48 6.55
N TYR A 990 12.90 2.37 7.29
CA TYR A 990 11.83 2.15 8.26
C TYR A 990 12.28 2.43 9.70
N SER A 991 13.57 2.66 9.93
CA SER A 991 14.12 3.06 11.23
C SER A 991 15.26 4.07 11.08
N GLU A 992 15.55 4.79 12.15
CA GLU A 992 16.74 5.65 12.23
C GLU A 992 18.04 4.83 12.04
N ARG A 993 18.08 3.60 12.56
CA ARG A 993 19.22 2.69 12.39
C ARG A 993 19.46 2.35 10.92
N GLU A 994 18.41 2.02 10.17
CA GLU A 994 18.50 1.77 8.73
C GLU A 994 18.95 3.01 7.97
N LEU A 995 18.46 4.19 8.35
CA LEU A 995 18.91 5.45 7.78
C LEU A 995 20.42 5.63 7.99
N GLN A 996 20.92 5.51 9.22
CA GLN A 996 22.34 5.67 9.53
C GLN A 996 23.21 4.62 8.83
N GLN A 997 22.76 3.36 8.76
CA GLN A 997 23.46 2.31 8.01
C GLN A 997 23.53 2.64 6.52
N HIS A 998 22.41 3.06 5.91
CA HIS A 998 22.38 3.43 4.51
C HIS A 998 23.29 4.63 4.23
N LEU A 999 23.25 5.66 5.07
CA LEU A 999 24.15 6.81 4.99
C LEU A 999 25.61 6.41 5.14
N GLY A 1000 25.93 5.45 6.01
CA GLY A 1000 27.28 4.90 6.18
C GLY A 1000 27.83 4.16 4.95
N THR A 1001 26.95 3.62 4.09
CA THR A 1001 27.36 3.02 2.80
C THR A 1001 27.64 4.05 1.70
N LEU A 1002 27.21 5.30 1.90
CA LEU A 1002 27.42 6.37 0.93
C LEU A 1002 28.82 6.99 1.07
N PRO A 1003 29.48 7.37 -0.04
CA PRO A 1003 30.77 8.04 0.03
C PRO A 1003 30.64 9.40 0.72
N SER A 1004 31.70 9.81 1.43
CA SER A 1004 31.72 11.01 2.30
C SER A 1004 31.41 12.34 1.59
N ASN A 1005 31.44 12.35 0.25
CA ASN A 1005 31.15 13.50 -0.62
C ASN A 1005 29.84 13.34 -1.43
N ALA A 1006 29.00 12.36 -1.09
CA ALA A 1006 27.73 12.14 -1.79
C ALA A 1006 26.71 13.24 -1.44
N ASN A 1007 26.11 13.85 -2.47
CA ASN A 1007 24.99 14.76 -2.31
C ASN A 1007 23.68 13.96 -2.34
N TYR A 1008 22.88 14.04 -1.28
CA TYR A 1008 21.61 13.34 -1.13
C TYR A 1008 20.59 14.22 -0.38
N THR A 1009 19.32 13.95 -0.58
CA THR A 1009 18.20 14.61 0.11
C THR A 1009 17.49 13.60 0.99
N ILE A 1010 17.18 13.96 2.23
CA ILE A 1010 16.40 13.12 3.15
C ILE A 1010 15.02 13.76 3.33
N GLN A 1011 13.97 13.01 3.07
CA GLN A 1011 12.59 13.35 3.40
C GLN A 1011 12.14 12.47 4.57
N ARG A 1012 11.65 13.08 5.66
CA ARG A 1012 10.98 12.37 6.75
C ARG A 1012 9.48 12.43 6.53
N PHE A 1013 8.81 11.29 6.58
CA PHE A 1013 7.35 11.22 6.56
C PHE A 1013 6.81 11.37 7.97
N LYS A 1014 5.84 12.27 8.18
CA LYS A 1014 5.16 12.45 9.47
C LYS A 1014 3.73 11.91 9.46
N GLY A 1015 3.06 11.99 8.31
CA GLY A 1015 1.72 11.47 8.14
C GLY A 1015 1.56 10.72 6.82
N LEU A 1016 0.65 9.76 6.78
CA LEU A 1016 0.36 8.94 5.60
C LEU A 1016 -0.11 9.79 4.41
N GLY A 1017 -0.72 10.96 4.68
CA GLY A 1017 -1.14 11.92 3.66
C GLY A 1017 0.00 12.66 2.94
N GLU A 1018 1.24 12.56 3.43
CA GLU A 1018 2.44 13.12 2.78
C GLU A 1018 2.99 12.17 1.69
N MET A 1019 2.58 10.91 1.70
CA MET A 1019 3.00 9.90 0.73
C MET A 1019 2.11 9.93 -0.52
N MET A 1020 2.73 9.75 -1.69
CA MET A 1020 1.97 9.54 -2.92
C MET A 1020 1.29 8.15 -2.90
N PRO A 1021 0.10 7.96 -3.51
CA PRO A 1021 -0.60 6.67 -3.47
C PRO A 1021 0.25 5.47 -3.94
N GLU A 1022 1.07 5.64 -4.97
CA GLU A 1022 2.00 4.61 -5.43
C GLU A 1022 3.10 4.29 -4.39
N GLN A 1023 3.58 5.30 -3.67
CA GLN A 1023 4.54 5.11 -2.57
C GLN A 1023 3.87 4.36 -1.42
N LEU A 1024 2.65 4.75 -1.04
CA LEU A 1024 1.89 4.07 0.00
C LEU A 1024 1.59 2.61 -0.36
N TRP A 1025 1.22 2.35 -1.62
CA TRP A 1025 1.04 1.00 -2.15
C TRP A 1025 2.33 0.18 -2.06
N THR A 1026 3.40 0.65 -2.71
CA THR A 1026 4.67 -0.10 -2.82
C THR A 1026 5.37 -0.33 -1.50
N THR A 1027 5.17 0.51 -0.49
CA THR A 1027 5.85 0.40 0.80
C THR A 1027 5.00 -0.24 1.89
N THR A 1028 3.70 0.06 1.94
CA THR A 1028 2.88 -0.19 3.13
C THR A 1028 1.66 -1.07 2.85
N MET A 1029 1.07 -1.03 1.65
CA MET A 1029 -0.20 -1.73 1.37
C MET A 1029 -0.06 -2.98 0.48
N ASN A 1030 0.94 -3.05 -0.39
CA ASN A 1030 1.14 -4.18 -1.31
C ASN A 1030 1.55 -5.46 -0.53
N PRO A 1031 0.77 -6.55 -0.59
CA PRO A 1031 1.10 -7.81 0.10
C PRO A 1031 2.48 -8.40 -0.24
N GLU A 1032 3.02 -8.11 -1.43
CA GLU A 1032 4.33 -8.63 -1.85
C GLU A 1032 5.53 -7.90 -1.23
N THR A 1033 5.36 -6.62 -0.85
CA THR A 1033 6.48 -5.75 -0.42
C THR A 1033 6.29 -5.16 0.98
N ARG A 1034 5.07 -5.15 1.51
CA ARG A 1034 4.78 -4.56 2.82
C ARG A 1034 5.33 -5.41 3.97
N THR A 1035 5.56 -4.74 5.09
CA THR A 1035 5.77 -5.39 6.40
C THR A 1035 4.62 -5.02 7.33
N LEU A 1036 4.00 -6.02 7.96
CA LEU A 1036 2.96 -5.83 8.98
C LEU A 1036 3.42 -6.44 10.31
N LYS A 1037 3.12 -5.75 11.41
CA LYS A 1037 3.27 -6.32 12.76
C LYS A 1037 1.96 -7.00 13.15
N ARG A 1038 1.96 -8.32 13.34
CA ARG A 1038 0.81 -9.04 13.90
C ARG A 1038 0.74 -8.79 15.40
N VAL A 1039 -0.45 -8.45 15.91
CA VAL A 1039 -0.66 -8.22 17.34
C VAL A 1039 -0.96 -9.55 18.02
N GLU A 1040 -0.22 -9.86 19.08
CA GLU A 1040 -0.39 -11.07 19.89
C GLU A 1040 -0.50 -10.71 21.37
N ILE A 1041 -1.18 -11.55 22.15
CA ILE A 1041 -1.24 -11.42 23.61
C ILE A 1041 -0.31 -12.47 24.20
N GLU A 1042 0.88 -12.05 24.62
CA GLU A 1042 1.81 -12.94 25.33
C GLU A 1042 1.32 -13.22 26.75
N ASP A 1043 1.07 -12.16 27.51
CA ASP A 1043 0.49 -12.21 28.84
C ASP A 1043 -0.77 -11.36 28.90
N ALA A 1044 -1.92 -12.01 29.07
CA ALA A 1044 -3.21 -11.33 29.14
C ALA A 1044 -3.38 -10.57 30.47
N ALA A 1045 -2.76 -11.03 31.56
CA ALA A 1045 -2.84 -10.37 32.87
C ALA A 1045 -2.03 -9.07 32.87
N GLU A 1046 -0.82 -9.15 32.30
CA GLU A 1046 0.04 -8.00 32.05
C GLU A 1046 -0.65 -7.00 31.11
N ALA A 1047 -1.15 -7.48 29.97
CA ALA A 1047 -1.86 -6.64 29.01
C ALA A 1047 -3.09 -5.98 29.65
N ASP A 1048 -3.91 -6.73 30.40
CA ASP A 1048 -5.07 -6.21 31.13
C ASP A 1048 -4.67 -5.06 32.05
N ARG A 1049 -3.62 -5.27 32.86
CA ARG A 1049 -3.14 -4.26 33.80
C ARG A 1049 -2.57 -3.03 33.09
N ILE A 1050 -1.79 -3.22 32.02
CA ILE A 1050 -1.24 -2.12 31.23
C ILE A 1050 -2.37 -1.29 30.61
N PHE A 1051 -3.38 -1.93 30.01
CA PHE A 1051 -4.55 -1.21 29.48
C PHE A 1051 -5.30 -0.47 30.59
N THR A 1052 -5.48 -1.07 31.77
CA THR A 1052 -6.12 -0.39 32.90
C THR A 1052 -5.30 0.82 33.41
N ILE A 1053 -3.97 0.73 33.49
CA ILE A 1053 -3.10 1.85 33.89
C ILE A 1053 -3.19 2.97 32.84
N LEU A 1054 -2.95 2.63 31.57
CA LEU A 1054 -2.83 3.60 30.49
C LEU A 1054 -4.17 4.21 30.08
N MET A 1055 -5.26 3.44 30.16
CA MET A 1055 -6.57 3.81 29.62
C MET A 1055 -7.67 3.94 30.67
N GLY A 1056 -7.47 3.49 31.91
CA GLY A 1056 -8.45 3.54 32.99
C GLY A 1056 -8.70 4.92 33.59
N ASP A 1057 -9.51 4.98 34.66
CA ASP A 1057 -9.95 6.26 35.23
C ASP A 1057 -8.96 6.89 36.21
N ARG A 1058 -8.07 6.09 36.78
CA ARG A 1058 -7.10 6.58 37.76
C ARG A 1058 -5.92 7.29 37.09
N VAL A 1059 -5.70 8.55 37.48
CA VAL A 1059 -4.61 9.39 36.94
C VAL A 1059 -3.27 9.08 37.62
N ALA A 1060 -3.26 8.86 38.93
CA ALA A 1060 -2.02 8.65 39.69
C ALA A 1060 -1.17 7.46 39.19
N PRO A 1061 -1.74 6.27 38.92
CA PRO A 1061 -0.98 5.11 38.45
C PRO A 1061 -0.39 5.33 37.06
N ARG A 1062 -1.16 5.99 36.18
CA ARG A 1062 -0.67 6.37 34.85
C ARG A 1062 0.49 7.33 34.94
N ARG A 1063 0.40 8.31 35.84
CA ARG A 1063 1.47 9.28 36.06
C ARG A 1063 2.74 8.58 36.57
N GLU A 1064 2.62 7.72 37.57
CA GLU A 1064 3.73 6.92 38.10
C GLU A 1064 4.36 6.05 37.01
N PHE A 1065 3.54 5.41 36.16
CA PHE A 1065 4.00 4.65 35.01
C PHE A 1065 4.82 5.53 34.04
N ILE A 1066 4.30 6.70 33.66
CA ILE A 1066 5.00 7.63 32.76
C ILE A 1066 6.31 8.13 33.40
N GLU A 1067 6.32 8.45 34.69
CA GLU A 1067 7.52 8.91 35.41
C GLU A 1067 8.58 7.78 35.52
N THR A 1068 8.14 6.53 35.74
CA THR A 1068 9.03 5.37 35.91
C THR A 1068 9.66 4.90 34.60
N TYR A 1069 8.88 4.88 33.51
CA TYR A 1069 9.31 4.35 32.22
C TYR A 1069 9.75 5.45 31.24
N GLY A 1070 9.29 6.69 31.42
CA GLY A 1070 9.59 7.79 30.50
C GLY A 1070 11.08 8.14 30.40
N SER A 1071 11.82 8.10 31.51
CA SER A 1071 13.27 8.34 31.50
C SER A 1071 14.09 7.16 30.97
N LYS A 1072 13.49 5.97 30.88
CA LYS A 1072 14.11 4.74 30.38
C LYS A 1072 13.84 4.53 28.88
N LEU A 1073 13.07 5.42 28.27
CA LEU A 1073 12.57 5.28 26.92
C LEU A 1073 13.65 5.70 25.91
N ASN A 1074 13.99 4.79 25.00
CA ASN A 1074 14.97 5.07 23.97
C ASN A 1074 14.27 5.66 22.74
N MET A 1075 14.56 6.93 22.45
CA MET A 1075 13.91 7.67 21.36
C MET A 1075 14.17 7.07 19.98
N THR A 1076 15.22 6.27 19.81
CA THR A 1076 15.55 5.60 18.54
C THR A 1076 14.66 4.40 18.24
N ASP A 1077 13.98 3.87 19.26
CA ASP A 1077 13.18 2.65 19.16
C ASP A 1077 11.69 2.96 18.95
N LEU A 1078 11.36 4.25 18.96
CA LEU A 1078 10.03 4.77 18.69
C LEU A 1078 9.75 4.78 17.19
N ASP A 1079 8.55 4.36 16.81
CA ASP A 1079 8.05 4.41 15.42
C ASP A 1079 7.39 5.75 15.08
N ILE A 1080 7.91 6.86 15.65
CA ILE A 1080 7.41 8.25 15.53
C ILE A 1080 8.50 9.29 15.24
#